data_AF-A0A087PKR7-F1
#
_entry.id   AF-A0A087PKR7-F1
#
_cell.length_a   1.000
_cell.length_b   1.000
_cell.length_c   1.000
_cell.angle_alpha   90.00
_cell.angle_beta   90.00
_cell.angle_gamma   90.00
#
_symmetry.space_group_name_H-M   'P 1'
#
loop_
_entity.id
_entity.type
_entity.pdbx_description
1 polymer ?
#
loop_
_entity_poly.entity_id
_entity_poly.type
_entity_poly.pdbx_seq_one_letter_code
_entity_poly.pdbx_strand_id
1 'polypeptide(L)'
;MSEKQIYSNENNVTVTSGNTLQILAGTVSGLTVNNGGKVYNYSTVNNAVLQSGANFENDYKTTSGLTAQSGSELTFLGGNGYNLTLQNGAYGSAIDKAVLSGVTINDAAKLTLVNGTVASAVTVSASGDFTGQTAFEVGNGASAYNVSVVNNTTLVDSGAVVSNTTLDNFGALLVKAGGSANVTTVGSNGQLAVAGSATNTTVNRTGMLEIAGGGVATQTTVLSGQVVVESGGTLNSATVSGASINGNGTSVYSVIVSGGATMSAVTVGDWGTLQVSAGGSAINTTVNSRGGLALAGSATGTTINTSGVLDIATGGRADNNTITPGGEIYVEPSATLGDTSIASTGILSVASGGTISGVVTLQAGGSATIWNNAGGSVVLPTDANHGLTISGLENGGTVSTIINGFTGTAPGNSDSIDLAGVSADGVSYAYPSDDQVVVTLANKATITLNIPGVKNTGFELTSDGHGGAFGEVCFLAGSMIQTPDGDVAVEELRQGDTVLSYVQGVAQPASVKWTGKAHTTVRAGLHADEAGYPVRIRKDALSDGVPYKDLLVTPEHSLFLKGRFVPARMLVNGTSIVYDTGISSYDYYHVETEQHAVICADGALTESYLDTGNRSTFHQESTVVTLHGMRQSWEQDAAAPLCVERSFVELIFRELEARGTVLFGHASSPLPVQVTHDPDLHLVTDKAQVLRPVRHEGGQYTFMLPPNTEHVRLISRTSRPSDVVGPFVDDRRELGVAIGSMTLVAGQQKQDIVAHLQPVPPQGWYARHEDASSVWTNGSAMVPVSDSTRGKVCLLSLTVCAAGPYAVAEDNTATESLSA
;
A
#
# COMPACT_ATOMS: atom_id res chain seq x y z
N MET A 1 -25.58 57.20 -38.72
CA MET A 1 -24.87 56.98 -37.45
C MET A 1 -24.90 58.30 -36.71
N SER A 2 -25.56 58.37 -35.56
CA SER A 2 -25.42 59.53 -34.67
C SER A 2 -24.39 59.21 -33.58
N GLU A 3 -23.59 60.22 -33.25
CA GLU A 3 -22.64 60.20 -32.14
C GLU A 3 -23.26 61.00 -30.98
N LYS A 4 -23.43 60.37 -29.82
CA LYS A 4 -23.87 61.03 -28.58
C LYS A 4 -22.69 61.11 -27.61
N GLN A 5 -22.56 62.24 -26.93
CA GLN A 5 -21.58 62.43 -25.85
C GLN A 5 -22.31 62.72 -24.52
N ILE A 6 -21.85 62.12 -23.42
CA ILE A 6 -22.36 62.36 -22.07
C ILE A 6 -21.28 63.04 -21.22
N TYR A 7 -21.66 64.12 -20.55
CA TYR A 7 -20.79 64.93 -19.67
C TYR A 7 -21.29 65.03 -18.23
N SER A 8 -22.38 64.35 -17.87
CA SER A 8 -23.01 64.40 -16.55
C SER A 8 -23.62 63.04 -16.17
N ASN A 9 -24.12 62.91 -14.95
CA ASN A 9 -24.78 61.68 -14.52
C ASN A 9 -26.04 61.42 -15.36
N GLU A 10 -26.18 60.21 -15.88
CA GLU A 10 -27.37 59.75 -16.61
C GLU A 10 -27.79 58.36 -16.13
N ASN A 11 -29.09 58.08 -16.20
CA ASN A 11 -29.67 56.78 -15.85
C ASN A 11 -30.45 56.22 -17.05
N ASN A 12 -30.48 54.90 -17.19
CA ASN A 12 -31.29 54.18 -18.18
C ASN A 12 -30.99 54.60 -19.63
N VAL A 13 -29.70 54.69 -19.97
CA VAL A 13 -29.24 55.09 -21.30
C VAL A 13 -29.32 53.89 -22.25
N THR A 14 -29.94 54.07 -23.42
CA THR A 14 -30.00 53.03 -24.46
C THR A 14 -29.24 53.48 -25.71
N VAL A 15 -28.33 52.64 -26.21
CA VAL A 15 -27.63 52.83 -27.49
C VAL A 15 -28.20 51.85 -28.50
N THR A 16 -28.72 52.36 -29.61
CA THR A 16 -29.34 51.56 -30.69
C THR A 16 -28.36 51.27 -31.82
N SER A 17 -28.77 50.38 -32.73
CA SER A 17 -27.94 49.91 -33.85
C SER A 17 -27.34 51.04 -34.68
N GLY A 18 -26.03 50.94 -34.97
CA GLY A 18 -25.31 51.90 -35.81
C GLY A 18 -25.04 53.25 -35.14
N ASN A 19 -25.31 53.40 -33.85
CA ASN A 19 -25.02 54.61 -33.08
C ASN A 19 -23.83 54.40 -32.15
N THR A 20 -23.12 55.51 -31.90
CA THR A 20 -21.93 55.53 -31.03
C THR A 20 -22.20 56.44 -29.84
N LEU A 21 -21.84 55.99 -28.64
CA LEU A 21 -21.89 56.76 -27.41
C LEU A 21 -20.48 56.92 -26.83
N GLN A 22 -20.10 58.15 -26.49
CA GLN A 22 -18.91 58.44 -25.70
C GLN A 22 -19.34 58.96 -24.32
N ILE A 23 -18.85 58.33 -23.25
CA ILE A 23 -19.11 58.75 -21.87
C ILE A 23 -17.86 59.48 -21.38
N LEU A 24 -17.87 60.81 -21.44
CA LEU A 24 -16.69 61.64 -21.19
C LEU A 24 -16.57 62.10 -19.74
N ALA A 25 -17.69 62.23 -19.02
CA ALA A 25 -17.71 62.56 -17.59
C ALA A 25 -19.01 62.09 -16.91
N GLY A 26 -19.00 62.06 -15.57
CA GLY A 26 -20.13 61.63 -14.75
C GLY A 26 -20.29 60.11 -14.65
N THR A 27 -21.39 59.65 -14.06
CA THR A 27 -21.72 58.23 -13.92
C THR A 27 -22.93 57.89 -14.77
N VAL A 28 -22.81 56.87 -15.61
CA VAL A 28 -23.96 56.27 -16.32
C VAL A 28 -24.39 55.00 -15.61
N SER A 29 -25.64 54.93 -15.16
CA SER A 29 -26.19 53.73 -14.54
C SER A 29 -27.35 53.14 -15.36
N GLY A 30 -27.37 51.82 -15.55
CA GLY A 30 -28.43 51.17 -16.35
C GLY A 30 -28.23 51.36 -17.86
N LEU A 31 -27.03 51.11 -18.36
CA LEU A 31 -26.71 51.23 -19.79
C LEU A 31 -27.19 49.98 -20.55
N THR A 32 -27.95 50.14 -21.63
CA THR A 32 -28.29 49.05 -22.54
C THR A 32 -27.73 49.34 -23.93
N VAL A 33 -26.89 48.44 -24.46
CA VAL A 33 -26.31 48.58 -25.80
C VAL A 33 -26.91 47.50 -26.69
N ASN A 34 -27.73 47.93 -27.65
CA ASN A 34 -28.41 47.06 -28.59
C ASN A 34 -27.57 46.78 -29.84
N ASN A 35 -28.06 45.89 -30.70
CA ASN A 35 -27.28 45.26 -31.76
C ASN A 35 -26.53 46.23 -32.68
N GLY A 36 -25.19 46.18 -32.69
CA GLY A 36 -24.33 47.03 -33.49
C GLY A 36 -24.08 48.44 -32.91
N GLY A 37 -24.53 48.72 -31.68
CA GLY A 37 -24.19 49.93 -30.95
C GLY A 37 -22.76 49.89 -30.41
N LYS A 38 -22.10 51.05 -30.38
CA LYS A 38 -20.73 51.20 -29.87
C LYS A 38 -20.68 52.14 -28.67
N VAL A 39 -19.92 51.77 -27.64
CA VAL A 39 -19.71 52.61 -26.45
C VAL A 39 -18.23 52.73 -26.15
N TYR A 40 -17.75 53.97 -26.04
CA TYR A 40 -16.43 54.31 -25.54
C TYR A 40 -16.57 54.95 -24.16
N ASN A 41 -16.14 54.24 -23.13
CA ASN A 41 -16.23 54.68 -21.75
C ASN A 41 -14.93 55.35 -21.28
N TYR A 42 -15.01 56.67 -21.10
CA TYR A 42 -13.96 57.51 -20.49
C TYR A 42 -14.37 58.00 -19.07
N SER A 43 -15.43 57.44 -18.48
CA SER A 43 -15.87 57.73 -17.11
C SER A 43 -16.38 56.48 -16.37
N THR A 44 -17.34 56.59 -15.45
CA THR A 44 -17.85 55.47 -14.64
C THR A 44 -19.15 54.91 -15.23
N VAL A 45 -19.22 53.58 -15.39
CA VAL A 45 -20.43 52.87 -15.82
C VAL A 45 -20.83 51.85 -14.76
N ASN A 46 -22.11 51.86 -14.39
CA ASN A 46 -22.72 50.89 -13.49
C ASN A 46 -23.89 50.19 -14.18
N ASN A 47 -24.01 48.87 -14.00
CA ASN A 47 -25.14 48.06 -14.48
C ASN A 47 -25.35 48.22 -15.99
N ALA A 48 -24.47 47.62 -16.79
CA ALA A 48 -24.54 47.67 -18.25
C ALA A 48 -24.95 46.30 -18.82
N VAL A 49 -25.74 46.30 -19.89
CA VAL A 49 -26.12 45.10 -20.63
C VAL A 49 -25.77 45.30 -22.10
N LEU A 50 -24.88 44.45 -22.62
CA LEU A 50 -24.48 44.43 -24.03
C LEU A 50 -25.22 43.30 -24.74
N GLN A 51 -26.09 43.64 -25.69
CA GLN A 51 -26.82 42.69 -26.51
C GLN A 51 -26.00 42.27 -27.74
N SER A 52 -26.55 41.33 -28.52
CA SER A 52 -25.86 40.73 -29.67
C SER A 52 -25.20 41.75 -30.61
N GLY A 53 -23.90 41.64 -30.84
CA GLY A 53 -23.15 42.53 -31.74
C GLY A 53 -22.87 43.94 -31.20
N ALA A 54 -23.18 44.23 -29.93
CA ALA A 54 -22.75 45.45 -29.26
C ALA A 54 -21.24 45.45 -28.99
N ASN A 55 -20.60 46.62 -29.02
CA ASN A 55 -19.20 46.79 -28.66
C ASN A 55 -19.07 47.83 -27.54
N PHE A 56 -18.32 47.48 -26.50
CA PHE A 56 -18.03 48.34 -25.36
C PHE A 56 -16.53 48.36 -25.09
N GLU A 57 -15.95 49.55 -25.04
CA GLU A 57 -14.54 49.78 -24.73
C GLU A 57 -14.43 50.62 -23.44
N ASN A 58 -13.70 50.09 -22.45
CA ASN A 58 -13.37 50.77 -21.21
C ASN A 58 -11.93 51.27 -21.24
N ASP A 59 -11.75 52.58 -21.24
CA ASP A 59 -10.45 53.23 -21.39
C ASP A 59 -9.90 53.75 -20.05
N TYR A 60 -9.25 52.87 -19.28
CA TYR A 60 -8.66 53.18 -17.97
C TYR A 60 -9.65 53.71 -16.92
N LYS A 61 -10.90 53.25 -16.95
CA LYS A 61 -11.94 53.64 -15.99
C LYS A 61 -12.58 52.49 -15.26
N THR A 62 -13.59 52.81 -14.44
CA THR A 62 -14.32 51.85 -13.63
C THR A 62 -15.64 51.49 -14.30
N THR A 63 -15.83 50.18 -14.50
CA THR A 63 -17.10 49.60 -14.94
C THR A 63 -17.53 48.53 -13.95
N SER A 64 -18.79 48.57 -13.48
CA SER A 64 -19.32 47.62 -12.50
C SER A 64 -20.67 47.05 -12.93
N GLY A 65 -20.88 45.75 -12.71
CA GLY A 65 -22.16 45.09 -12.99
C GLY A 65 -22.47 45.00 -14.50
N LEU A 66 -21.46 44.72 -15.33
CA LEU A 66 -21.65 44.63 -16.77
C LEU A 66 -21.90 43.17 -17.19
N THR A 67 -22.98 42.95 -17.94
CA THR A 67 -23.31 41.68 -18.58
C THR A 67 -23.18 41.81 -20.09
N ALA A 68 -22.28 41.04 -20.69
CA ALA A 68 -22.07 40.90 -22.12
C ALA A 68 -22.67 39.58 -22.62
N GLN A 69 -23.43 39.61 -23.73
CA GLN A 69 -24.10 38.43 -24.25
C GLN A 69 -24.25 38.39 -25.78
N SER A 70 -24.47 37.18 -26.31
CA SER A 70 -24.91 36.93 -27.69
C SER A 70 -23.93 37.44 -28.76
N GLY A 71 -22.63 37.28 -28.54
CA GLY A 71 -21.59 37.74 -29.47
C GLY A 71 -21.22 39.22 -29.34
N SER A 72 -21.64 39.90 -28.27
CA SER A 72 -21.15 41.24 -27.94
C SER A 72 -19.65 41.23 -27.59
N GLU A 73 -18.97 42.34 -27.83
CA GLU A 73 -17.55 42.55 -27.54
C GLU A 73 -17.36 43.52 -26.36
N LEU A 74 -16.49 43.13 -25.43
CA LEU A 74 -16.09 43.91 -24.26
C LEU A 74 -14.57 44.03 -24.23
N THR A 75 -14.04 45.25 -24.31
CA THR A 75 -12.59 45.51 -24.26
C THR A 75 -12.24 46.41 -23.08
N PHE A 76 -11.28 46.00 -22.26
CA PHE A 76 -10.62 46.83 -21.26
C PHE A 76 -9.22 47.20 -21.75
N LEU A 77 -9.03 48.46 -22.13
CA LEU A 77 -7.70 49.02 -22.42
C LEU A 77 -6.88 49.27 -21.13
N GLY A 78 -7.53 49.16 -19.97
CA GLY A 78 -6.99 49.34 -18.62
C GLY A 78 -8.11 49.60 -17.62
N GLY A 79 -7.75 50.01 -16.40
CA GLY A 79 -8.73 50.41 -15.38
C GLY A 79 -9.32 49.23 -14.60
N ASN A 80 -10.53 49.40 -14.05
CA ASN A 80 -11.14 48.44 -13.13
C ASN A 80 -12.48 47.90 -13.65
N GLY A 81 -12.68 46.59 -13.56
CA GLY A 81 -13.92 45.91 -13.85
C GLY A 81 -14.41 45.12 -12.64
N TYR A 82 -15.65 45.33 -12.21
CA TYR A 82 -16.25 44.63 -11.07
C TYR A 82 -17.53 43.91 -11.46
N ASN A 83 -17.73 42.67 -11.03
CA ASN A 83 -18.93 41.88 -11.28
C ASN A 83 -19.26 41.83 -12.79
N LEU A 84 -18.35 41.25 -13.55
CA LEU A 84 -18.46 41.12 -15.00
C LEU A 84 -19.01 39.75 -15.36
N THR A 85 -20.01 39.70 -16.23
CA THR A 85 -20.59 38.46 -16.74
C THR A 85 -20.47 38.43 -18.25
N LEU A 86 -19.80 37.43 -18.80
CA LEU A 86 -19.77 37.14 -20.22
C LEU A 86 -20.50 35.82 -20.43
N GLN A 87 -21.51 35.81 -21.29
CA GLN A 87 -22.35 34.64 -21.54
C GLN A 87 -22.78 34.53 -23.00
N ASN A 88 -23.31 33.37 -23.39
CA ASN A 88 -23.93 33.13 -24.69
C ASN A 88 -23.05 33.59 -25.87
N GLY A 89 -21.78 33.20 -25.89
CA GLY A 89 -20.84 33.51 -26.98
C GLY A 89 -20.28 34.95 -26.99
N ALA A 90 -20.40 35.71 -25.91
CA ALA A 90 -19.75 37.03 -25.80
C ALA A 90 -18.21 36.93 -25.79
N TYR A 91 -17.55 37.98 -26.27
CA TYR A 91 -16.08 38.07 -26.32
C TYR A 91 -15.56 39.21 -25.43
N GLY A 92 -14.57 38.89 -24.61
CA GLY A 92 -13.91 39.81 -23.71
C GLY A 92 -12.41 39.86 -23.95
N SER A 93 -11.82 41.05 -23.82
CA SER A 93 -10.37 41.22 -23.80
C SER A 93 -9.96 42.27 -22.77
N ALA A 94 -8.90 41.99 -22.00
CA ALA A 94 -8.22 42.97 -21.16
C ALA A 94 -6.75 43.02 -21.59
N ILE A 95 -6.27 44.22 -21.94
CA ILE A 95 -5.04 44.31 -22.75
C ILE A 95 -3.88 45.12 -22.17
N ASP A 96 -4.07 45.89 -21.09
CA ASP A 96 -2.98 46.61 -20.40
C ASP A 96 -3.36 46.91 -18.95
N LYS A 97 -2.78 46.15 -18.00
CA LYS A 97 -2.88 46.39 -16.54
C LYS A 97 -4.30 46.62 -15.98
N ALA A 98 -5.33 46.13 -16.66
CA ALA A 98 -6.69 46.15 -16.15
C ALA A 98 -6.81 45.20 -14.94
N VAL A 99 -7.61 45.59 -13.96
CA VAL A 99 -7.91 44.80 -12.76
C VAL A 99 -9.38 44.41 -12.78
N LEU A 100 -9.66 43.12 -12.91
CA LEU A 100 -11.00 42.56 -12.99
C LEU A 100 -11.30 41.74 -11.73
N SER A 101 -12.47 41.91 -11.14
CA SER A 101 -12.88 41.14 -9.95
C SER A 101 -14.34 40.70 -10.03
N GLY A 102 -14.59 39.44 -9.68
CA GLY A 102 -15.92 38.83 -9.80
C GLY A 102 -16.27 38.63 -11.27
N VAL A 103 -15.50 37.79 -11.96
CA VAL A 103 -15.65 37.54 -13.39
C VAL A 103 -16.36 36.21 -13.59
N THR A 104 -17.44 36.20 -14.37
CA THR A 104 -18.20 35.00 -14.72
C THR A 104 -18.16 34.82 -16.24
N ILE A 105 -17.75 33.64 -16.71
CA ILE A 105 -17.63 33.29 -18.13
C ILE A 105 -18.43 32.01 -18.36
N ASN A 106 -19.54 32.13 -19.08
CA ASN A 106 -20.51 31.05 -19.26
C ASN A 106 -20.84 30.83 -20.75
N ASP A 107 -21.40 29.67 -21.08
CA ASP A 107 -22.13 29.42 -22.34
C ASP A 107 -21.39 29.89 -23.61
N ALA A 108 -20.22 29.28 -23.87
CA ALA A 108 -19.35 29.56 -25.02
C ALA A 108 -18.77 30.99 -25.10
N ALA A 109 -18.91 31.81 -24.05
CA ALA A 109 -18.21 33.08 -23.98
C ALA A 109 -16.69 32.89 -23.83
N LYS A 110 -15.92 33.90 -24.26
CA LYS A 110 -14.46 33.91 -24.16
C LYS A 110 -13.95 35.18 -23.48
N LEU A 111 -12.94 35.07 -22.62
CA LEU A 111 -12.16 36.19 -22.09
C LEU A 111 -10.66 35.92 -22.23
N THR A 112 -9.92 36.90 -22.76
CA THR A 112 -8.45 36.86 -22.85
C THR A 112 -7.83 37.99 -22.03
N LEU A 113 -6.79 37.67 -21.24
CA LEU A 113 -6.01 38.61 -20.43
C LEU A 113 -4.57 38.68 -20.95
N VAL A 114 -3.99 39.87 -21.13
CA VAL A 114 -2.57 40.04 -21.48
C VAL A 114 -1.93 41.24 -20.77
N ASN A 115 -0.61 41.39 -20.83
CA ASN A 115 0.15 42.60 -20.46
C ASN A 115 -0.16 43.16 -19.05
N GLY A 116 0.15 42.39 -18.01
CA GLY A 116 0.02 42.86 -16.62
C GLY A 116 -1.41 42.95 -16.10
N THR A 117 -2.40 42.47 -16.87
CA THR A 117 -3.79 42.38 -16.41
C THR A 117 -3.94 41.35 -15.31
N VAL A 118 -4.84 41.64 -14.37
CA VAL A 118 -5.12 40.79 -13.22
C VAL A 118 -6.62 40.52 -13.14
N ALA A 119 -7.00 39.25 -13.01
CA ALA A 119 -8.37 38.85 -12.71
C ALA A 119 -8.46 38.08 -11.38
N SER A 120 -9.51 38.31 -10.60
CA SER A 120 -9.74 37.58 -9.35
C SER A 120 -11.20 37.15 -9.18
N ALA A 121 -11.41 36.03 -8.48
CA ALA A 121 -12.72 35.42 -8.32
C ALA A 121 -13.36 35.15 -9.68
N VAL A 122 -12.69 34.30 -10.46
CA VAL A 122 -13.06 33.95 -11.83
C VAL A 122 -13.81 32.63 -11.82
N THR A 123 -15.02 32.61 -12.36
CA THR A 123 -15.80 31.40 -12.57
C THR A 123 -15.93 31.15 -14.06
N VAL A 124 -15.51 29.98 -14.51
CA VAL A 124 -15.59 29.53 -15.91
C VAL A 124 -16.47 28.29 -15.96
N SER A 125 -17.60 28.37 -16.65
CA SER A 125 -18.57 27.28 -16.70
C SER A 125 -19.25 27.11 -18.07
N ALA A 126 -19.81 25.94 -18.32
CA ALA A 126 -20.70 25.71 -19.47
C ALA A 126 -21.93 24.87 -19.05
N SER A 127 -23.09 25.18 -19.64
CA SER A 127 -24.39 24.54 -19.33
C SER A 127 -24.68 23.23 -20.10
N GLY A 128 -23.69 22.65 -20.79
CA GLY A 128 -23.84 21.41 -21.59
C GLY A 128 -22.57 20.57 -21.65
N ASP A 129 -22.54 19.56 -22.52
CA ASP A 129 -21.40 18.63 -22.68
C ASP A 129 -20.08 19.37 -22.96
N PHE A 130 -19.00 18.88 -22.38
CA PHE A 130 -17.65 19.45 -22.54
C PHE A 130 -17.26 19.52 -24.02
N THR A 131 -17.10 20.74 -24.56
CA THR A 131 -16.76 20.95 -25.98
C THR A 131 -15.25 21.01 -26.25
N GLY A 132 -14.41 20.99 -25.20
CA GLY A 132 -12.96 21.16 -25.31
C GLY A 132 -12.49 22.57 -25.71
N GLN A 133 -13.39 23.53 -25.83
CA GLN A 133 -13.04 24.92 -26.18
C GLN A 133 -12.51 25.70 -24.97
N THR A 134 -11.52 26.56 -25.22
CA THR A 134 -10.95 27.47 -24.21
C THR A 134 -11.82 28.72 -24.04
N ALA A 135 -12.52 28.83 -22.91
CA ALA A 135 -13.29 30.03 -22.57
C ALA A 135 -12.46 31.11 -21.87
N PHE A 136 -11.38 30.73 -21.17
CA PHE A 136 -10.55 31.69 -20.44
C PHE A 136 -9.08 31.51 -20.78
N GLU A 137 -8.44 32.58 -21.22
CA GLU A 137 -7.04 32.58 -21.65
C GLU A 137 -6.26 33.63 -20.87
N VAL A 138 -5.30 33.16 -20.06
CA VAL A 138 -4.36 34.00 -19.33
C VAL A 138 -3.07 34.04 -20.14
N GLY A 139 -2.89 35.15 -20.85
CA GLY A 139 -1.79 35.40 -21.76
C GLY A 139 -0.56 36.01 -21.08
N ASN A 140 0.46 36.31 -21.89
CA ASN A 140 1.77 36.75 -21.40
C ASN A 140 1.68 37.95 -20.43
N GLY A 141 2.33 37.81 -19.28
CA GLY A 141 2.40 38.83 -18.24
C GLY A 141 1.09 39.05 -17.47
N ALA A 142 0.01 38.33 -17.77
CA ALA A 142 -1.24 38.41 -17.04
C ALA A 142 -1.28 37.44 -15.85
N SER A 143 -2.21 37.68 -14.92
CA SER A 143 -2.42 36.80 -13.76
C SER A 143 -3.89 36.61 -13.43
N ALA A 144 -4.25 35.41 -12.96
CA ALA A 144 -5.58 35.12 -12.47
C ALA A 144 -5.57 34.39 -11.11
N TYR A 145 -6.50 34.75 -10.22
CA TYR A 145 -6.58 34.24 -8.86
C TYR A 145 -7.98 33.74 -8.50
N ASN A 146 -8.08 32.69 -7.69
CA ASN A 146 -9.34 32.10 -7.26
C ASN A 146 -10.19 31.72 -8.48
N VAL A 147 -9.65 30.83 -9.30
CA VAL A 147 -10.26 30.42 -10.57
C VAL A 147 -11.00 29.11 -10.35
N SER A 148 -12.30 29.07 -10.64
CA SER A 148 -13.10 27.85 -10.63
C SER A 148 -13.48 27.49 -12.06
N VAL A 149 -13.19 26.26 -12.49
CA VAL A 149 -13.47 25.77 -13.84
C VAL A 149 -14.34 24.52 -13.76
N VAL A 150 -15.48 24.55 -14.47
CA VAL A 150 -16.47 23.48 -14.51
C VAL A 150 -16.93 23.25 -15.95
N ASN A 151 -16.85 22.02 -16.47
CA ASN A 151 -17.21 21.67 -17.86
C ASN A 151 -16.60 22.61 -18.92
N ASN A 152 -15.40 23.14 -18.66
CA ASN A 152 -14.77 24.12 -19.53
C ASN A 152 -13.24 24.07 -19.41
N THR A 153 -12.52 24.81 -20.26
CA THR A 153 -11.06 24.85 -20.28
C THR A 153 -10.55 26.27 -20.05
N THR A 154 -9.58 26.40 -19.14
CA THR A 154 -8.72 27.57 -19.00
C THR A 154 -7.34 27.28 -19.58
N LEU A 155 -6.77 28.24 -20.31
CA LEU A 155 -5.43 28.18 -20.88
C LEU A 155 -4.51 29.17 -20.17
N VAL A 156 -3.29 28.73 -19.86
CA VAL A 156 -2.20 29.54 -19.28
C VAL A 156 -1.03 29.54 -20.25
N ASP A 157 -0.76 30.68 -20.88
CA ASP A 157 0.33 30.84 -21.84
C ASP A 157 1.67 31.14 -21.17
N SER A 158 2.71 31.22 -21.99
CA SER A 158 4.07 31.57 -21.54
C SER A 158 4.09 32.93 -20.83
N GLY A 159 4.68 32.97 -19.64
CA GLY A 159 4.78 34.17 -18.79
C GLY A 159 3.49 34.53 -18.05
N ALA A 160 2.45 33.69 -18.14
CA ALA A 160 1.20 33.85 -17.39
C ALA A 160 1.24 33.07 -16.08
N VAL A 161 0.48 33.54 -15.10
CA VAL A 161 0.35 32.88 -13.79
C VAL A 161 -1.13 32.72 -13.42
N VAL A 162 -1.52 31.51 -13.02
CA VAL A 162 -2.80 31.28 -12.37
C VAL A 162 -2.59 30.72 -10.98
N SER A 163 -3.45 31.08 -10.03
CA SER A 163 -3.31 30.62 -8.66
C SER A 163 -4.63 30.36 -7.95
N ASN A 164 -4.61 29.42 -7.00
CA ASN A 164 -5.77 28.96 -6.26
C ASN A 164 -6.90 28.54 -7.21
N THR A 165 -6.59 27.57 -8.06
CA THR A 165 -7.49 27.07 -9.10
C THR A 165 -8.17 25.79 -8.64
N THR A 166 -9.49 25.69 -8.83
CA THR A 166 -10.27 24.46 -8.61
C THR A 166 -10.82 23.97 -9.94
N LEU A 167 -10.60 22.69 -10.22
CA LEU A 167 -11.03 22.00 -11.44
C LEU A 167 -11.97 20.88 -11.06
N ASP A 168 -13.25 21.00 -11.39
CA ASP A 168 -14.28 20.02 -11.03
C ASP A 168 -15.18 19.73 -12.24
N ASN A 169 -15.78 18.54 -12.27
CA ASN A 169 -16.75 18.13 -13.29
C ASN A 169 -16.26 18.46 -14.70
N PHE A 170 -15.18 17.80 -15.15
CA PHE A 170 -14.57 18.03 -16.46
C PHE A 170 -14.03 19.45 -16.68
N GLY A 171 -13.83 20.22 -15.60
CA GLY A 171 -13.04 21.44 -15.62
C GLY A 171 -11.58 21.13 -15.94
N ALA A 172 -11.02 21.86 -16.91
CA ALA A 172 -9.67 21.64 -17.39
C ALA A 172 -8.80 22.90 -17.27
N LEU A 173 -7.54 22.70 -16.91
CA LEU A 173 -6.50 23.73 -16.97
C LEU A 173 -5.33 23.22 -17.82
N LEU A 174 -5.02 23.97 -18.88
CA LEU A 174 -3.89 23.70 -19.75
C LEU A 174 -2.78 24.72 -19.47
N VAL A 175 -1.68 24.28 -18.90
CA VAL A 175 -0.49 25.10 -18.63
C VAL A 175 0.55 24.86 -19.71
N LYS A 176 0.69 25.79 -20.65
CA LYS A 176 1.69 25.68 -21.72
C LYS A 176 3.11 25.93 -21.20
N ALA A 177 4.09 25.61 -22.03
CA ALA A 177 5.49 25.89 -21.78
C ALA A 177 5.73 27.37 -21.39
N GLY A 178 6.37 27.57 -20.23
CA GLY A 178 6.62 28.88 -19.62
C GLY A 178 5.43 29.50 -18.86
N GLY A 179 4.26 28.88 -18.85
CA GLY A 179 3.14 29.23 -17.97
C GLY A 179 3.29 28.60 -16.59
N SER A 180 2.62 29.16 -15.58
CA SER A 180 2.67 28.67 -14.19
C SER A 180 1.29 28.54 -13.57
N ALA A 181 1.01 27.39 -12.95
CA ALA A 181 -0.12 27.18 -12.06
C ALA A 181 0.38 26.95 -10.62
N ASN A 182 -0.15 27.71 -9.66
CA ASN A 182 0.22 27.57 -8.25
C ASN A 182 -1.02 27.28 -7.41
N VAL A 183 -0.96 26.29 -6.53
CA VAL A 183 -2.11 25.91 -5.71
C VAL A 183 -3.30 25.52 -6.60
N THR A 184 -3.29 24.28 -7.08
CA THR A 184 -4.37 23.76 -7.91
C THR A 184 -5.01 22.56 -7.25
N THR A 185 -6.33 22.61 -7.05
CA THR A 185 -7.12 21.46 -6.63
C THR A 185 -7.75 20.84 -7.87
N VAL A 186 -7.29 19.65 -8.23
CA VAL A 186 -7.91 18.81 -9.26
C VAL A 186 -8.93 17.92 -8.55
N GLY A 187 -10.18 18.34 -8.59
CA GLY A 187 -11.31 17.65 -7.99
C GLY A 187 -11.89 16.57 -8.88
N SER A 188 -13.16 16.22 -8.66
CA SER A 188 -13.78 15.06 -9.30
C SER A 188 -13.87 15.23 -10.81
N ASN A 189 -13.29 14.30 -11.58
CA ASN A 189 -13.15 14.37 -13.04
C ASN A 189 -12.50 15.66 -13.57
N GLY A 190 -11.80 16.42 -12.72
CA GLY A 190 -11.02 17.58 -13.17
C GLY A 190 -9.73 17.14 -13.88
N GLN A 191 -9.23 17.97 -14.79
CA GLN A 191 -7.99 17.69 -15.53
C GLN A 191 -7.01 18.86 -15.49
N LEU A 192 -5.79 18.61 -15.03
CA LEU A 192 -4.67 19.54 -15.14
C LEU A 192 -3.63 18.98 -16.10
N ALA A 193 -3.35 19.67 -17.19
CA ALA A 193 -2.30 19.32 -18.15
C ALA A 193 -1.16 20.34 -18.09
N VAL A 194 0.08 19.88 -17.85
CA VAL A 194 1.24 20.73 -17.53
C VAL A 194 2.38 20.49 -18.50
N ALA A 195 2.58 21.40 -19.44
CA ALA A 195 3.82 21.56 -20.23
C ALA A 195 4.71 22.69 -19.71
N GLY A 196 4.20 23.53 -18.80
CA GLY A 196 4.94 24.56 -18.06
C GLY A 196 5.30 24.11 -16.65
N SER A 197 4.92 24.90 -15.64
CA SER A 197 5.16 24.58 -14.23
C SER A 197 3.85 24.48 -13.44
N ALA A 198 3.75 23.49 -12.56
CA ALA A 198 2.71 23.40 -11.55
C ALA A 198 3.33 23.23 -10.14
N THR A 199 2.82 23.97 -9.16
CA THR A 199 3.28 23.86 -7.77
C THR A 199 2.10 23.72 -6.82
N ASN A 200 2.26 22.93 -5.76
CA ASN A 200 1.26 22.72 -4.71
C ASN A 200 -0.08 22.23 -5.28
N THR A 201 -0.03 21.19 -6.09
CA THR A 201 -1.20 20.59 -6.71
C THR A 201 -1.78 19.49 -5.82
N THR A 202 -3.07 19.55 -5.50
CA THR A 202 -3.80 18.46 -4.87
C THR A 202 -4.63 17.74 -5.92
N VAL A 203 -4.46 16.43 -6.08
CA VAL A 203 -5.22 15.58 -7.00
C VAL A 203 -6.11 14.65 -6.20
N ASN A 204 -7.42 14.95 -6.18
CA ASN A 204 -8.42 14.17 -5.46
C ASN A 204 -8.92 12.98 -6.29
N ARG A 205 -9.78 12.15 -5.67
CA ARG A 205 -10.44 11.01 -6.31
C ARG A 205 -10.97 11.34 -7.70
N THR A 206 -10.62 10.53 -8.70
CA THR A 206 -10.96 10.70 -10.14
C THR A 206 -10.39 11.94 -10.84
N GLY A 207 -9.69 12.83 -10.12
CA GLY A 207 -8.96 13.93 -10.73
C GLY A 207 -7.70 13.44 -11.43
N MET A 208 -7.31 14.11 -12.51
CA MET A 208 -6.16 13.74 -13.33
C MET A 208 -5.18 14.89 -13.48
N LEU A 209 -3.90 14.61 -13.20
CA LEU A 209 -2.77 15.48 -13.53
C LEU A 209 -1.92 14.79 -14.60
N GLU A 210 -1.74 15.45 -15.74
CA GLU A 210 -0.84 15.04 -16.81
C GLU A 210 0.35 16.01 -16.87
N ILE A 211 1.57 15.49 -16.80
CA ILE A 211 2.80 16.26 -16.90
C ILE A 211 3.46 15.90 -18.23
N ALA A 212 3.30 16.80 -19.21
CA ALA A 212 3.82 16.64 -20.56
C ALA A 212 5.34 16.84 -20.61
N GLY A 213 5.95 16.53 -21.75
CA GLY A 213 7.39 16.73 -21.98
C GLY A 213 7.83 18.18 -21.73
N GLY A 214 8.87 18.36 -20.91
CA GLY A 214 9.37 19.66 -20.45
C GLY A 214 8.55 20.29 -19.31
N GLY A 215 7.39 19.70 -18.98
CA GLY A 215 6.57 20.10 -17.85
C GLY A 215 7.17 19.65 -16.52
N VAL A 216 6.97 20.47 -15.48
CA VAL A 216 7.44 20.20 -14.13
C VAL A 216 6.31 20.41 -13.13
N ALA A 217 5.98 19.37 -12.36
CA ALA A 217 5.12 19.50 -11.19
C ALA A 217 5.92 19.30 -9.90
N THR A 218 5.73 20.18 -8.92
CA THR A 218 6.37 20.09 -7.61
C THR A 218 5.37 20.17 -6.48
N GLN A 219 5.65 19.49 -5.35
CA GLN A 219 4.79 19.50 -4.16
C GLN A 219 3.36 19.02 -4.47
N THR A 220 3.24 17.96 -5.27
CA THR A 220 1.95 17.37 -5.61
C THR A 220 1.48 16.43 -4.51
N THR A 221 0.25 16.60 -4.02
CA THR A 221 -0.41 15.66 -3.11
C THR A 221 -1.48 14.88 -3.88
N VAL A 222 -1.41 13.56 -3.87
CA VAL A 222 -2.37 12.66 -4.52
C VAL A 222 -3.19 11.96 -3.44
N LEU A 223 -4.51 12.15 -3.45
CA LEU A 223 -5.49 11.62 -2.50
C LEU A 223 -6.52 10.76 -3.27
N SER A 224 -6.10 9.62 -3.82
CA SER A 224 -6.88 8.76 -4.73
C SER A 224 -7.11 9.31 -6.16
N GLY A 225 -6.40 10.35 -6.57
CA GLY A 225 -6.35 10.82 -7.96
C GLY A 225 -5.33 10.06 -8.81
N GLN A 226 -5.17 10.48 -10.07
CA GLN A 226 -4.17 9.94 -10.98
C GLN A 226 -3.19 11.02 -11.46
N VAL A 227 -1.91 10.68 -11.48
CA VAL A 227 -0.83 11.48 -12.08
C VAL A 227 -0.16 10.66 -13.17
N VAL A 228 -0.03 11.23 -14.36
CA VAL A 228 0.74 10.65 -15.47
C VAL A 228 1.90 11.58 -15.80
N VAL A 229 3.12 11.06 -15.71
CA VAL A 229 4.34 11.75 -16.09
C VAL A 229 4.77 11.22 -17.46
N GLU A 230 4.55 12.03 -18.50
CA GLU A 230 4.87 11.67 -19.86
C GLU A 230 6.36 11.81 -20.15
N SER A 231 6.79 11.29 -21.30
CA SER A 231 8.20 11.34 -21.73
C SER A 231 8.76 12.78 -21.68
N GLY A 232 9.87 12.97 -20.95
CA GLY A 232 10.49 14.28 -20.73
C GLY A 232 9.81 15.15 -19.65
N GLY A 233 8.72 14.69 -19.03
CA GLY A 233 8.08 15.34 -17.90
C GLY A 233 8.78 15.02 -16.56
N THR A 234 8.57 15.88 -15.56
CA THR A 234 9.16 15.73 -14.22
C THR A 234 8.15 15.91 -13.10
N LEU A 235 8.10 14.93 -12.18
CA LEU A 235 7.36 15.03 -10.91
C LEU A 235 8.35 15.08 -9.74
N ASN A 236 8.29 16.12 -8.90
CA ASN A 236 9.21 16.26 -7.78
C ASN A 236 8.48 16.50 -6.45
N SER A 237 8.95 15.88 -5.38
CA SER A 237 8.47 16.14 -4.00
C SER A 237 6.99 15.85 -3.85
N ALA A 238 6.51 14.75 -4.45
CA ALA A 238 5.12 14.37 -4.37
C ALA A 238 4.83 13.47 -3.16
N THR A 239 3.62 13.55 -2.63
CA THR A 239 3.07 12.63 -1.62
C THR A 239 1.86 11.92 -2.19
N VAL A 240 1.86 10.59 -2.16
CA VAL A 240 0.86 9.76 -2.84
C VAL A 240 0.18 8.87 -1.81
N SER A 241 -1.14 8.94 -1.74
CA SER A 241 -1.94 8.16 -0.78
C SER A 241 -3.32 7.85 -1.34
N GLY A 242 -3.93 6.80 -0.79
CA GLY A 242 -5.24 6.30 -1.20
C GLY A 242 -5.17 5.53 -2.52
N ALA A 243 -5.97 4.47 -2.61
CA ALA A 243 -6.12 3.73 -3.87
C ALA A 243 -6.72 4.65 -4.94
N SER A 244 -6.14 4.64 -6.14
CA SER A 244 -6.63 5.43 -7.27
C SER A 244 -7.62 4.61 -8.09
N ILE A 245 -8.71 5.26 -8.51
CA ILE A 245 -9.68 4.71 -9.44
C ILE A 245 -9.87 5.67 -10.61
N ASN A 246 -9.96 5.13 -11.82
CA ASN A 246 -10.29 5.94 -12.99
C ASN A 246 -11.79 6.29 -13.03
N GLY A 247 -12.19 7.15 -13.96
CA GLY A 247 -13.60 7.55 -14.14
C GLY A 247 -14.56 6.39 -14.47
N ASN A 248 -14.04 5.22 -14.85
CA ASN A 248 -14.82 4.01 -15.12
C ASN A 248 -14.90 3.07 -13.90
N GLY A 249 -14.34 3.45 -12.76
CA GLY A 249 -14.36 2.66 -11.53
C GLY A 249 -13.32 1.53 -11.46
N THR A 250 -12.35 1.49 -12.37
CA THR A 250 -11.25 0.52 -12.35
C THR A 250 -10.12 1.02 -11.47
N SER A 251 -9.56 0.15 -10.64
CA SER A 251 -8.33 0.43 -9.88
C SER A 251 -7.16 0.68 -10.85
N VAL A 252 -6.41 1.75 -10.59
CA VAL A 252 -5.26 2.17 -11.41
C VAL A 252 -4.09 2.59 -10.52
N TYR A 253 -2.91 2.70 -11.10
CA TYR A 253 -1.78 3.33 -10.43
C TYR A 253 -2.04 4.81 -10.18
N SER A 254 -1.72 5.26 -8.96
CA SER A 254 -1.89 6.65 -8.55
C SER A 254 -0.90 7.57 -9.27
N VAL A 255 0.32 7.07 -9.54
CA VAL A 255 1.30 7.75 -10.39
C VAL A 255 1.87 6.77 -11.40
N ILE A 256 1.93 7.20 -12.66
CA ILE A 256 2.56 6.46 -13.77
C ILE A 256 3.70 7.30 -14.32
N VAL A 257 4.92 6.75 -14.35
CA VAL A 257 6.11 7.38 -14.90
C VAL A 257 6.50 6.68 -16.20
N SER A 258 6.20 7.32 -17.33
CA SER A 258 6.44 6.79 -18.67
C SER A 258 7.92 6.73 -19.04
N GLY A 259 8.23 6.05 -20.16
CA GLY A 259 9.60 5.99 -20.69
C GLY A 259 10.18 7.38 -20.99
N GLY A 260 11.36 7.70 -20.45
CA GLY A 260 11.99 9.01 -20.56
C GLY A 260 11.46 10.07 -19.60
N ALA A 261 10.51 9.73 -18.73
CA ALA A 261 10.03 10.59 -17.65
C ALA A 261 10.85 10.40 -16.37
N THR A 262 10.82 11.39 -15.48
CA THR A 262 11.52 11.34 -14.19
C THR A 262 10.60 11.70 -13.02
N MET A 263 10.71 10.95 -11.93
CA MET A 263 10.20 11.36 -10.64
C MET A 263 11.31 11.42 -9.58
N SER A 264 11.22 12.38 -8.66
CA SER A 264 12.22 12.54 -7.59
C SER A 264 11.61 12.91 -6.24
N ALA A 265 12.18 12.40 -5.16
CA ALA A 265 11.76 12.71 -3.78
C ALA A 265 10.26 12.44 -3.53
N VAL A 266 9.74 11.35 -4.10
CA VAL A 266 8.35 10.96 -3.96
C VAL A 266 8.17 10.08 -2.73
N THR A 267 7.15 10.39 -1.93
CA THR A 267 6.73 9.59 -0.77
C THR A 267 5.41 8.90 -1.08
N VAL A 268 5.39 7.57 -1.01
CA VAL A 268 4.20 6.74 -1.13
C VAL A 268 3.74 6.39 0.27
N GLY A 269 2.52 6.78 0.61
CA GLY A 269 1.84 6.44 1.85
C GLY A 269 0.80 5.34 1.65
N ASP A 270 -0.06 5.19 2.64
CA ASP A 270 -1.12 4.19 2.69
C ASP A 270 -1.92 4.09 1.41
N TRP A 271 -1.93 2.88 0.83
CA TRP A 271 -2.64 2.52 -0.40
C TRP A 271 -2.23 3.28 -1.65
N GLY A 272 -1.20 4.13 -1.57
CA GLY A 272 -0.61 4.79 -2.72
C GLY A 272 0.13 3.78 -3.59
N THR A 273 -0.05 3.87 -4.90
CA THR A 273 0.60 2.96 -5.85
C THR A 273 1.30 3.74 -6.95
N LEU A 274 2.54 3.37 -7.23
CA LEU A 274 3.34 3.93 -8.32
C LEU A 274 3.70 2.86 -9.34
N GLN A 275 3.74 3.25 -10.61
CA GLN A 275 4.33 2.47 -11.68
C GLN A 275 5.44 3.28 -12.34
N VAL A 276 6.63 2.70 -12.45
CA VAL A 276 7.72 3.21 -13.27
C VAL A 276 7.88 2.28 -14.46
N SER A 277 7.41 2.72 -15.62
CA SER A 277 7.45 1.95 -16.86
C SER A 277 8.88 1.82 -17.39
N ALA A 278 9.09 0.90 -18.33
CA ALA A 278 10.39 0.72 -19.00
C ALA A 278 10.91 2.05 -19.57
N GLY A 279 12.17 2.38 -19.24
CA GLY A 279 12.81 3.65 -19.61
C GLY A 279 12.46 4.85 -18.71
N GLY A 280 11.52 4.71 -17.77
CA GLY A 280 11.24 5.71 -16.74
C GLY A 280 12.28 5.70 -15.61
N SER A 281 12.38 6.79 -14.86
CA SER A 281 13.32 6.92 -13.74
C SER A 281 12.67 7.42 -12.45
N ALA A 282 12.96 6.74 -11.34
CA ALA A 282 12.60 7.14 -9.99
C ALA A 282 13.84 7.38 -9.13
N ILE A 283 13.88 8.51 -8.42
CA ILE A 283 15.03 8.93 -7.62
C ILE A 283 14.57 9.29 -6.20
N ASN A 284 15.22 8.73 -5.18
CA ASN A 284 14.95 9.02 -3.78
C ASN A 284 13.48 8.79 -3.39
N THR A 285 12.95 7.62 -3.74
CA THR A 285 11.57 7.26 -3.43
C THR A 285 11.47 6.66 -2.04
N THR A 286 10.50 7.09 -1.24
CA THR A 286 10.16 6.44 0.04
C THR A 286 8.83 5.72 -0.09
N VAL A 287 8.79 4.43 0.20
CA VAL A 287 7.56 3.61 0.17
C VAL A 287 7.19 3.24 1.60
N ASN A 288 6.07 3.77 2.10
CA ASN A 288 5.57 3.50 3.46
C ASN A 288 4.49 2.40 3.47
N SER A 289 3.94 2.17 4.67
CA SER A 289 2.93 1.14 4.96
C SER A 289 1.84 1.06 3.90
N ARG A 290 1.62 -0.15 3.37
CA ARG A 290 0.61 -0.46 2.34
C ARG A 290 0.79 0.29 1.01
N GLY A 291 1.90 1.00 0.85
CA GLY A 291 2.30 1.63 -0.40
C GLY A 291 3.02 0.63 -1.30
N GLY A 292 2.86 0.80 -2.62
CA GLY A 292 3.49 -0.07 -3.61
C GLY A 292 4.24 0.70 -4.69
N LEU A 293 5.41 0.19 -5.09
CA LEU A 293 6.15 0.64 -6.25
C LEU A 293 6.40 -0.54 -7.20
N ALA A 294 5.73 -0.52 -8.36
CA ALA A 294 5.98 -1.45 -9.45
C ALA A 294 7.02 -0.86 -10.42
N LEU A 295 8.13 -1.56 -10.65
CA LEU A 295 9.31 -1.01 -11.30
C LEU A 295 9.75 -1.86 -12.51
N ALA A 296 9.38 -1.44 -13.71
CA ALA A 296 9.92 -1.95 -14.99
C ALA A 296 11.01 -1.03 -15.58
N GLY A 297 11.15 0.20 -15.06
CA GLY A 297 12.20 1.15 -15.42
C GLY A 297 13.40 1.10 -14.48
N SER A 298 13.90 2.27 -14.09
CA SER A 298 15.05 2.40 -13.17
C SER A 298 14.65 3.12 -11.88
N ALA A 299 15.17 2.66 -10.75
CA ALA A 299 15.06 3.35 -9.47
C ALA A 299 16.43 3.46 -8.78
N THR A 300 16.70 4.59 -8.13
CA THR A 300 17.87 4.76 -7.27
C THR A 300 17.50 5.44 -5.95
N GLY A 301 18.09 4.98 -4.84
CA GLY A 301 17.85 5.58 -3.53
C GLY A 301 16.46 5.26 -2.97
N THR A 302 15.96 4.05 -3.19
CA THR A 302 14.63 3.66 -2.70
C THR A 302 14.71 3.25 -1.24
N THR A 303 13.90 3.88 -0.38
CA THR A 303 13.71 3.47 1.01
C THR A 303 12.36 2.78 1.16
N ILE A 304 12.36 1.54 1.65
CA ILE A 304 11.17 0.72 1.83
C ILE A 304 10.94 0.58 3.34
N ASN A 305 9.85 1.17 3.81
CA ASN A 305 9.42 1.15 5.20
C ASN A 305 8.48 -0.01 5.50
N THR A 306 8.14 -0.20 6.78
CA THR A 306 7.27 -1.29 7.24
C THR A 306 6.01 -1.42 6.38
N SER A 307 5.75 -2.62 5.86
CA SER A 307 4.64 -2.97 4.96
C SER A 307 4.61 -2.21 3.63
N GLY A 308 5.67 -1.49 3.29
CA GLY A 308 5.90 -0.97 1.95
C GLY A 308 6.52 -2.04 1.06
N VAL A 309 6.14 -2.03 -0.22
CA VAL A 309 6.60 -3.04 -1.19
C VAL A 309 7.23 -2.37 -2.40
N LEU A 310 8.44 -2.80 -2.75
CA LEU A 310 9.03 -2.58 -4.06
C LEU A 310 9.03 -3.91 -4.84
N ASP A 311 8.35 -3.89 -5.98
CA ASP A 311 8.33 -5.00 -6.92
C ASP A 311 9.13 -4.61 -8.17
N ILE A 312 10.31 -5.22 -8.34
CA ILE A 312 11.17 -5.01 -9.50
C ILE A 312 10.75 -5.99 -10.58
N ALA A 313 9.93 -5.49 -11.50
CA ALA A 313 9.40 -6.24 -12.61
C ALA A 313 10.47 -6.58 -13.65
N THR A 314 10.16 -7.53 -14.53
CA THR A 314 10.99 -7.97 -15.64
C THR A 314 11.64 -6.81 -16.41
N GLY A 315 12.97 -6.80 -16.49
CA GLY A 315 13.77 -5.75 -17.15
C GLY A 315 14.00 -4.49 -16.33
N GLY A 316 13.37 -4.36 -15.17
CA GLY A 316 13.57 -3.28 -14.21
C GLY A 316 14.90 -3.35 -13.48
N ARG A 317 15.39 -2.20 -13.01
CA ARG A 317 16.60 -2.09 -12.19
C ARG A 317 16.38 -1.18 -10.98
N ALA A 318 16.67 -1.66 -9.77
CA ALA A 318 16.71 -0.83 -8.57
C ALA A 318 18.10 -0.84 -7.93
N ASP A 319 18.65 0.34 -7.62
CA ASP A 319 19.99 0.52 -7.07
C ASP A 319 19.96 1.37 -5.80
N ASN A 320 20.92 1.20 -4.88
CA ASN A 320 21.00 1.92 -3.60
C ASN A 320 19.69 1.84 -2.80
N ASN A 321 19.20 0.62 -2.59
CA ASN A 321 17.96 0.38 -1.86
C ASN A 321 18.21 0.23 -0.35
N THR A 322 17.26 0.68 0.46
CA THR A 322 17.26 0.48 1.91
C THR A 322 15.93 -0.14 2.32
N ILE A 323 15.97 -1.41 2.74
CA ILE A 323 14.84 -2.10 3.36
C ILE A 323 14.95 -1.88 4.87
N THR A 324 14.04 -1.09 5.43
CA THR A 324 13.93 -0.93 6.89
C THR A 324 13.05 -2.05 7.48
N PRO A 325 12.90 -2.16 8.82
CA PRO A 325 12.15 -3.26 9.40
C PRO A 325 10.73 -3.42 8.88
N GLY A 326 10.44 -4.60 8.34
CA GLY A 326 9.14 -4.98 7.77
C GLY A 326 8.88 -4.46 6.36
N GLY A 327 9.85 -3.82 5.71
CA GLY A 327 9.79 -3.50 4.28
C GLY A 327 10.14 -4.70 3.42
N GLU A 328 9.69 -4.70 2.17
CA GLU A 328 9.81 -5.85 1.26
C GLU A 328 10.28 -5.44 -0.14
N ILE A 329 11.25 -6.19 -0.67
CA ILE A 329 11.64 -6.14 -2.08
C ILE A 329 11.43 -7.51 -2.73
N TYR A 330 10.75 -7.51 -3.87
CA TYR A 330 10.65 -8.66 -4.78
C TYR A 330 11.40 -8.37 -6.08
N VAL A 331 12.15 -9.35 -6.56
CA VAL A 331 12.93 -9.24 -7.81
C VAL A 331 12.50 -10.35 -8.75
N GLU A 332 11.83 -9.98 -9.84
CA GLU A 332 11.33 -10.90 -10.84
C GLU A 332 12.46 -11.51 -11.72
N PRO A 333 12.17 -12.58 -12.49
CA PRO A 333 13.08 -13.06 -13.52
C PRO A 333 13.50 -11.95 -14.49
N SER A 334 14.78 -11.90 -14.84
CA SER A 334 15.38 -10.86 -15.70
C SER A 334 15.34 -9.43 -15.13
N ALA A 335 14.90 -9.24 -13.88
CA ALA A 335 15.07 -7.98 -13.16
C ALA A 335 16.46 -7.91 -12.50
N THR A 336 16.94 -6.69 -12.25
CA THR A 336 18.25 -6.46 -11.64
C THR A 336 18.16 -5.67 -10.34
N LEU A 337 18.67 -6.27 -9.27
CA LEU A 337 18.92 -5.61 -7.99
C LEU A 337 20.36 -5.12 -7.93
N GLY A 338 20.56 -3.87 -7.54
CA GLY A 338 21.85 -3.28 -7.21
C GLY A 338 22.15 -3.34 -5.73
N ASP A 339 22.93 -2.38 -5.25
CA ASP A 339 23.28 -2.28 -3.84
C ASP A 339 22.02 -2.16 -2.97
N THR A 340 21.93 -2.98 -1.93
CA THR A 340 20.74 -3.06 -1.07
C THR A 340 21.15 -3.33 0.38
N SER A 341 20.66 -2.51 1.31
CA SER A 341 20.79 -2.75 2.76
C SER A 341 19.48 -3.27 3.33
N ILE A 342 19.52 -4.35 4.10
CA ILE A 342 18.36 -5.01 4.69
C ILE A 342 18.46 -4.98 6.21
N ALA A 343 17.51 -4.31 6.88
CA ALA A 343 17.41 -4.29 8.33
C ALA A 343 16.69 -5.54 8.89
N SER A 344 16.64 -5.67 10.22
CA SER A 344 15.89 -6.72 10.91
C SER A 344 14.43 -6.76 10.44
N THR A 345 13.86 -7.93 10.19
CA THR A 345 12.51 -8.17 9.65
C THR A 345 12.24 -7.58 8.27
N GLY A 346 13.23 -6.97 7.61
CA GLY A 346 13.16 -6.64 6.19
C GLY A 346 13.29 -7.91 5.35
N ILE A 347 12.60 -7.96 4.21
CA ILE A 347 12.54 -9.15 3.36
C ILE A 347 13.03 -8.78 1.95
N LEU A 348 13.98 -9.57 1.44
CA LEU A 348 14.34 -9.61 0.04
C LEU A 348 14.02 -10.98 -0.53
N SER A 349 13.34 -11.03 -1.67
CA SER A 349 13.15 -12.26 -2.44
C SER A 349 13.62 -12.05 -3.88
N VAL A 350 14.60 -12.84 -4.32
CA VAL A 350 15.12 -12.84 -5.69
C VAL A 350 14.73 -14.14 -6.37
N ALA A 351 13.81 -14.05 -7.34
CA ALA A 351 13.32 -15.19 -8.08
C ALA A 351 14.41 -15.83 -8.95
N SER A 352 14.15 -17.06 -9.42
CA SER A 352 15.00 -17.72 -10.41
C SER A 352 15.13 -16.86 -11.67
N GLY A 353 16.37 -16.59 -12.09
CA GLY A 353 16.66 -15.70 -13.21
C GLY A 353 16.66 -14.20 -12.88
N GLY A 354 16.35 -13.81 -11.64
CA GLY A 354 16.64 -12.48 -11.12
C GLY A 354 18.14 -12.31 -10.88
N THR A 355 18.67 -11.10 -11.04
CA THR A 355 20.12 -10.83 -10.93
C THR A 355 20.41 -9.84 -9.81
N ILE A 356 21.35 -10.16 -8.94
CA ILE A 356 22.04 -9.23 -8.05
C ILE A 356 23.31 -8.78 -8.76
N SER A 357 23.37 -7.49 -9.08
CA SER A 357 24.53 -6.85 -9.73
C SER A 357 25.46 -6.15 -8.75
N GLY A 358 24.99 -5.87 -7.53
CA GLY A 358 25.72 -5.16 -6.48
C GLY A 358 25.91 -5.97 -5.21
N VAL A 359 25.95 -5.27 -4.08
CA VAL A 359 26.13 -5.85 -2.74
C VAL A 359 24.83 -5.77 -1.95
N VAL A 360 24.35 -6.92 -1.46
CA VAL A 360 23.28 -7.03 -0.48
C VAL A 360 23.88 -7.11 0.90
N THR A 361 23.68 -6.11 1.75
CA THR A 361 24.09 -6.15 3.17
C THR A 361 22.90 -6.61 4.01
N LEU A 362 22.96 -7.83 4.54
CA LEU A 362 21.90 -8.44 5.33
C LEU A 362 22.19 -8.25 6.81
N GLN A 363 21.46 -7.40 7.53
CA GLN A 363 21.63 -7.26 8.98
C GLN A 363 20.99 -8.43 9.75
N ALA A 364 21.42 -8.66 10.99
CA ALA A 364 20.84 -9.69 11.85
C ALA A 364 19.31 -9.54 11.97
N GLY A 365 18.59 -10.65 11.84
CA GLY A 365 17.13 -10.72 11.83
C GLY A 365 16.45 -10.27 10.53
N GLY A 366 17.19 -9.78 9.53
CA GLY A 366 16.67 -9.59 8.17
C GLY A 366 16.60 -10.92 7.42
N SER A 367 15.82 -10.97 6.34
CA SER A 367 15.66 -12.15 5.49
C SER A 367 15.99 -11.84 4.03
N ALA A 368 16.71 -12.76 3.38
CA ALA A 368 17.02 -12.73 1.96
C ALA A 368 16.93 -14.15 1.38
N THR A 369 15.98 -14.37 0.46
CA THR A 369 15.89 -15.60 -0.33
C THR A 369 16.43 -15.33 -1.73
N ILE A 370 17.41 -16.10 -2.17
CA ILE A 370 18.03 -15.96 -3.49
C ILE A 370 18.10 -17.29 -4.23
N TRP A 371 18.09 -17.24 -5.57
CA TRP A 371 18.38 -18.41 -6.38
C TRP A 371 19.89 -18.65 -6.53
N ASN A 372 20.30 -19.90 -6.74
CA ASN A 372 21.72 -20.27 -6.88
C ASN A 372 22.47 -19.46 -7.97
N ASN A 373 21.77 -18.94 -8.98
CA ASN A 373 22.34 -18.19 -10.09
C ASN A 373 22.14 -16.66 -10.01
N ALA A 374 21.78 -16.13 -8.83
CA ALA A 374 21.50 -14.70 -8.66
C ALA A 374 22.71 -13.78 -8.91
N GLY A 375 23.95 -14.26 -8.75
CA GLY A 375 25.16 -13.44 -8.90
C GLY A 375 25.42 -12.48 -7.73
N GLY A 376 26.26 -11.46 -7.95
CA GLY A 376 26.55 -10.42 -6.97
C GLY A 376 27.19 -10.92 -5.67
N SER A 377 27.00 -10.16 -4.59
CA SER A 377 27.46 -10.55 -3.26
C SER A 377 26.43 -10.28 -2.17
N VAL A 378 26.39 -11.16 -1.18
CA VAL A 378 25.70 -10.94 0.10
C VAL A 378 26.76 -10.77 1.19
N VAL A 379 26.62 -9.74 2.03
CA VAL A 379 27.47 -9.47 3.19
C VAL A 379 26.66 -9.74 4.46
N LEU A 380 27.21 -10.59 5.33
CA LEU A 380 26.74 -10.87 6.69
C LEU A 380 27.65 -10.09 7.65
N PRO A 381 27.22 -8.92 8.17
CA PRO A 381 28.08 -8.01 8.91
C PRO A 381 28.26 -8.39 10.39
N THR A 382 27.46 -9.33 10.90
CA THR A 382 27.49 -9.81 12.30
C THR A 382 27.59 -11.33 12.31
N ASP A 383 27.67 -11.94 13.50
CA ASP A 383 27.73 -13.39 13.73
C ASP A 383 26.35 -14.00 14.08
N ALA A 384 25.27 -13.23 13.93
CA ALA A 384 23.90 -13.61 14.24
C ALA A 384 22.98 -13.53 13.01
N ASN A 385 23.54 -13.73 11.82
CA ASN A 385 22.77 -13.71 10.58
C ASN A 385 22.20 -15.09 10.26
N HIS A 386 20.89 -15.24 10.39
CA HIS A 386 20.19 -16.50 10.14
C HIS A 386 19.21 -16.49 8.97
N GLY A 387 19.03 -15.34 8.31
CA GLY A 387 17.96 -15.15 7.32
C GLY A 387 18.38 -15.28 5.86
N LEU A 388 19.56 -15.82 5.55
CA LEU A 388 19.94 -16.08 4.15
C LEU A 388 19.50 -17.48 3.74
N THR A 389 18.57 -17.56 2.79
CA THR A 389 18.11 -18.80 2.15
C THR A 389 18.53 -18.85 0.69
N ILE A 390 19.05 -19.99 0.25
CA ILE A 390 19.46 -20.23 -1.14
C ILE A 390 18.67 -21.39 -1.72
N SER A 391 17.95 -21.13 -2.81
CA SER A 391 17.10 -22.10 -3.50
C SER A 391 17.71 -22.61 -4.82
N GLY A 392 17.13 -23.70 -5.36
CA GLY A 392 17.57 -24.30 -6.63
C GLY A 392 18.79 -25.20 -6.49
N LEU A 393 18.92 -25.89 -5.36
CA LEU A 393 20.08 -26.71 -5.00
C LEU A 393 19.77 -28.21 -4.83
N GLU A 394 18.52 -28.62 -5.03
CA GLU A 394 18.01 -29.98 -4.79
C GLU A 394 18.75 -31.03 -5.65
N ASN A 395 19.21 -30.60 -6.83
CA ASN A 395 19.97 -31.43 -7.77
C ASN A 395 21.46 -31.06 -7.84
N GLY A 396 21.98 -30.32 -6.86
CA GLY A 396 23.31 -29.74 -6.87
C GLY A 396 23.40 -28.45 -7.71
N GLY A 397 24.57 -27.82 -7.71
CA GLY A 397 24.80 -26.57 -8.42
C GLY A 397 26.00 -25.78 -7.93
N THR A 398 26.26 -24.63 -8.53
CA THR A 398 27.23 -23.65 -8.02
C THR A 398 26.47 -22.39 -7.68
N VAL A 399 26.57 -21.94 -6.44
CA VAL A 399 26.03 -20.65 -6.01
C VAL A 399 26.93 -19.56 -6.55
N SER A 400 26.43 -18.83 -7.54
CA SER A 400 27.15 -17.73 -8.20
C SER A 400 27.37 -16.50 -7.31
N THR A 401 26.54 -16.34 -6.27
CA THR A 401 26.65 -15.26 -5.29
C THR A 401 27.83 -15.49 -4.35
N ILE A 402 28.61 -14.44 -4.10
CA ILE A 402 29.72 -14.46 -3.12
C ILE A 402 29.17 -14.08 -1.75
N ILE A 403 29.34 -14.95 -0.76
CA ILE A 403 28.85 -14.75 0.61
C ILE A 403 30.02 -14.29 1.49
N ASN A 404 30.01 -13.02 1.86
CA ASN A 404 31.04 -12.37 2.65
C ASN A 404 30.65 -12.28 4.13
N GLY A 405 31.62 -12.40 5.03
CA GLY A 405 31.44 -12.16 6.47
C GLY A 405 30.91 -13.36 7.27
N PHE A 406 30.71 -14.52 6.65
CA PHE A 406 30.25 -15.74 7.32
C PHE A 406 31.22 -16.24 8.40
N THR A 407 30.70 -16.60 9.58
CA THR A 407 31.47 -16.97 10.78
C THR A 407 31.21 -18.38 11.36
N GLY A 408 30.58 -19.28 10.60
CA GLY A 408 29.99 -20.57 11.03
C GLY A 408 30.81 -21.61 11.83
N THR A 409 31.09 -21.39 13.12
CA THR A 409 31.82 -22.39 13.96
C THR A 409 31.30 -22.71 15.37
N ALA A 410 30.21 -22.14 15.85
CA ALA A 410 29.69 -22.52 17.17
C ALA A 410 28.15 -22.49 17.28
N PRO A 411 27.53 -23.51 17.94
CA PRO A 411 26.12 -23.45 18.31
C PRO A 411 25.80 -22.19 19.12
N GLY A 412 24.84 -21.40 18.64
CA GLY A 412 24.23 -20.29 19.38
C GLY A 412 24.76 -18.87 19.10
N ASN A 413 25.84 -18.68 18.34
CA ASN A 413 26.35 -17.37 17.88
C ASN A 413 27.17 -17.55 16.59
N SER A 414 26.54 -18.01 15.52
CA SER A 414 27.19 -18.17 14.22
C SER A 414 26.18 -17.96 13.11
N ASP A 415 26.65 -17.40 12.00
CA ASP A 415 25.82 -17.24 10.81
C ASP A 415 25.32 -18.59 10.30
N SER A 416 24.09 -18.61 9.80
CA SER A 416 23.52 -19.76 9.13
C SER A 416 23.04 -19.40 7.74
N ILE A 417 23.28 -20.33 6.82
CA ILE A 417 22.80 -20.27 5.44
C ILE A 417 21.87 -21.46 5.28
N ASP A 418 20.61 -21.18 4.99
CA ASP A 418 19.63 -22.21 4.67
C ASP A 418 19.77 -22.62 3.19
N LEU A 419 19.91 -23.92 2.95
CA LEU A 419 19.97 -24.51 1.62
C LEU A 419 18.63 -25.17 1.33
N ALA A 420 17.70 -24.39 0.78
CA ALA A 420 16.32 -24.81 0.58
C ALA A 420 16.24 -26.10 -0.28
N GLY A 421 15.45 -27.06 0.20
CA GLY A 421 15.24 -28.34 -0.48
C GLY A 421 16.39 -29.35 -0.36
N VAL A 422 17.43 -29.05 0.42
CA VAL A 422 18.57 -29.94 0.65
C VAL A 422 18.42 -30.67 1.99
N SER A 423 18.26 -31.99 1.97
CA SER A 423 18.28 -32.81 3.20
C SER A 423 19.70 -32.89 3.76
N ALA A 424 19.86 -32.83 5.08
CA ALA A 424 21.13 -33.07 5.77
C ALA A 424 21.52 -34.57 5.86
N ASP A 425 20.60 -35.49 5.56
CA ASP A 425 20.84 -36.92 5.68
C ASP A 425 21.79 -37.46 4.59
N GLY A 426 22.88 -38.11 5.03
CA GLY A 426 23.84 -38.73 4.12
C GLY A 426 24.69 -37.73 3.32
N VAL A 427 24.73 -36.47 3.76
CA VAL A 427 25.50 -35.39 3.14
C VAL A 427 26.90 -35.28 3.78
N SER A 428 27.88 -34.87 2.99
CA SER A 428 29.24 -34.56 3.45
C SER A 428 29.72 -33.25 2.85
N TYR A 429 30.76 -32.63 3.40
CA TYR A 429 31.35 -31.43 2.82
C TYR A 429 32.89 -31.48 2.80
N ALA A 430 33.49 -30.71 1.90
CA ALA A 430 34.94 -30.55 1.78
C ALA A 430 35.29 -29.14 1.29
N TYR A 431 36.52 -28.71 1.55
CA TYR A 431 37.05 -27.43 1.08
C TYR A 431 37.93 -27.63 -0.16
N PRO A 432 37.43 -27.38 -1.39
CA PRO A 432 38.28 -27.47 -2.59
C PRO A 432 39.32 -26.34 -2.67
N SER A 433 39.10 -25.23 -1.96
CA SER A 433 40.03 -24.10 -1.84
C SER A 433 39.84 -23.43 -0.46
N ASP A 434 40.57 -22.35 -0.19
CA ASP A 434 40.41 -21.59 1.05
C ASP A 434 39.10 -20.77 1.09
N ASP A 435 38.48 -20.53 -0.07
CA ASP A 435 37.33 -19.63 -0.28
C ASP A 435 36.05 -20.34 -0.73
N GLN A 436 36.02 -21.67 -0.66
CA GLN A 436 34.89 -22.47 -1.13
C GLN A 436 34.62 -23.65 -0.21
N VAL A 437 33.34 -24.01 -0.12
CA VAL A 437 32.89 -25.29 0.43
C VAL A 437 32.06 -26.02 -0.62
N VAL A 438 32.32 -27.32 -0.77
CA VAL A 438 31.55 -28.22 -1.62
C VAL A 438 30.81 -29.20 -0.74
N VAL A 439 29.49 -29.15 -0.83
CA VAL A 439 28.56 -30.07 -0.16
C VAL A 439 28.20 -31.19 -1.13
N THR A 440 28.49 -32.44 -0.77
CA THR A 440 28.15 -33.63 -1.56
C THR A 440 26.91 -34.28 -0.97
N LEU A 441 25.83 -34.24 -1.73
CA LEU A 441 24.51 -34.79 -1.38
C LEU A 441 24.51 -36.33 -1.36
N ALA A 442 23.48 -36.93 -0.76
CA ALA A 442 23.32 -38.40 -0.73
C ALA A 442 23.28 -39.02 -2.14
N ASN A 443 22.69 -38.31 -3.10
CA ASN A 443 22.62 -38.69 -4.52
C ASN A 443 23.93 -38.45 -5.30
N LYS A 444 25.02 -38.03 -4.61
CA LYS A 444 26.33 -37.69 -5.17
C LYS A 444 26.40 -36.40 -5.98
N ALA A 445 25.30 -35.66 -6.13
CA ALA A 445 25.36 -34.31 -6.67
C ALA A 445 26.10 -33.39 -5.70
N THR A 446 26.70 -32.33 -6.24
CA THR A 446 27.53 -31.40 -5.46
C THR A 446 26.97 -29.99 -5.52
N ILE A 447 26.93 -29.31 -4.38
CA ILE A 447 26.65 -27.88 -4.24
C ILE A 447 27.97 -27.18 -3.93
N THR A 448 28.33 -26.13 -4.67
CA THR A 448 29.50 -25.29 -4.38
C THR A 448 29.04 -23.93 -3.85
N LEU A 449 29.47 -23.57 -2.65
CA LEU A 449 29.27 -22.24 -2.07
C LEU A 449 30.57 -21.44 -2.16
N ASN A 450 30.48 -20.18 -2.58
CA ASN A 450 31.59 -19.23 -2.64
C ASN A 450 31.59 -18.37 -1.38
N ILE A 451 32.40 -18.75 -0.40
CA ILE A 451 32.49 -18.12 0.92
C ILE A 451 33.96 -17.82 1.20
N PRO A 452 34.44 -16.59 0.95
CA PRO A 452 35.84 -16.24 1.14
C PRO A 452 36.33 -16.53 2.56
N GLY A 453 37.47 -17.22 2.68
CA GLY A 453 38.09 -17.60 3.95
C GLY A 453 37.42 -18.75 4.71
N VAL A 454 36.41 -19.42 4.15
CA VAL A 454 35.58 -20.41 4.86
C VAL A 454 36.36 -21.58 5.47
N LYS A 455 37.49 -21.96 4.88
CA LYS A 455 38.35 -23.01 5.44
C LYS A 455 39.01 -22.62 6.76
N ASN A 456 39.26 -21.32 6.96
CA ASN A 456 39.81 -20.79 8.20
C ASN A 456 38.71 -20.54 9.23
N THR A 457 37.54 -20.07 8.78
CA THR A 457 36.40 -19.81 9.67
C THR A 457 35.75 -21.09 10.12
N GLY A 458 35.72 -22.14 9.28
CA GLY A 458 34.97 -23.38 9.48
C GLY A 458 33.57 -23.35 8.86
N PHE A 459 32.98 -24.52 8.73
CA PHE A 459 31.65 -24.78 8.17
C PHE A 459 31.08 -26.04 8.83
N GLU A 460 29.81 -26.01 9.18
CA GLU A 460 29.08 -27.16 9.73
C GLU A 460 27.76 -27.33 8.99
N LEU A 461 27.41 -28.58 8.66
CA LEU A 461 26.09 -28.92 8.13
C LEU A 461 25.24 -29.46 9.26
N THR A 462 24.18 -28.74 9.58
CA THR A 462 23.17 -29.16 10.55
C THR A 462 21.82 -29.26 9.85
N SER A 463 21.01 -30.24 10.25
CA SER A 463 19.59 -30.22 9.89
C SER A 463 18.96 -29.01 10.59
N ASP A 464 18.34 -28.12 9.82
CA ASP A 464 17.61 -26.99 10.37
C ASP A 464 16.28 -27.42 11.00
N GLY A 465 15.79 -28.63 10.71
CA GLY A 465 14.44 -29.07 11.08
C GLY A 465 13.32 -28.29 10.35
N HIS A 466 13.67 -27.47 9.35
CA HIS A 466 12.83 -26.47 8.73
C HIS A 466 12.55 -26.69 7.25
N GLY A 467 12.74 -27.89 6.69
CA GLY A 467 12.26 -28.26 5.34
C GLY A 467 10.85 -27.67 5.09
N GLY A 468 10.80 -26.60 4.30
CA GLY A 468 9.86 -25.49 4.51
C GLY A 468 8.38 -25.76 4.23
N ALA A 469 7.52 -24.98 4.91
CA ALA A 469 6.14 -24.69 4.53
C ALA A 469 5.76 -23.28 5.02
N PHE A 470 5.28 -22.39 4.15
CA PHE A 470 4.56 -21.17 4.56
C PHE A 470 3.11 -21.25 4.05
N GLY A 471 2.22 -20.44 4.63
CA GLY A 471 0.76 -20.47 4.47
C GLY A 471 0.28 -20.24 3.03
N GLU A 472 0.35 -21.29 2.23
CA GLU A 472 -0.16 -21.31 0.86
C GLU A 472 -1.59 -21.87 0.86
N VAL A 473 -2.46 -21.37 -0.02
CA VAL A 473 -3.92 -21.55 -0.02
C VAL A 473 -4.33 -22.61 -1.06
N CYS A 474 -4.17 -23.90 -0.78
CA CYS A 474 -4.10 -24.90 -1.84
C CYS A 474 -5.00 -26.12 -1.61
N PHE A 475 -5.35 -26.77 -2.70
CA PHE A 475 -5.97 -28.10 -2.71
C PHE A 475 -4.87 -29.17 -2.69
N LEU A 476 -5.08 -30.28 -2.00
CA LEU A 476 -4.20 -31.44 -2.12
C LEU A 476 -4.57 -32.29 -3.34
N ALA A 477 -3.60 -33.08 -3.83
CA ALA A 477 -3.84 -34.05 -4.89
C ALA A 477 -5.09 -34.92 -4.62
N GLY A 478 -5.92 -35.09 -5.64
CA GLY A 478 -7.16 -35.86 -5.58
C GLY A 478 -8.40 -35.07 -5.16
N SER A 479 -8.31 -33.78 -4.81
CA SER A 479 -9.49 -32.92 -4.66
C SER A 479 -10.22 -32.76 -6.00
N MET A 480 -11.53 -32.92 -6.00
CA MET A 480 -12.35 -32.91 -7.21
C MET A 480 -13.03 -31.56 -7.40
N ILE A 481 -12.64 -30.81 -8.42
CA ILE A 481 -13.20 -29.52 -8.78
C ILE A 481 -14.36 -29.70 -9.74
N GLN A 482 -15.49 -29.05 -9.45
CA GLN A 482 -16.68 -29.16 -10.26
C GLN A 482 -16.55 -28.40 -11.59
N THR A 483 -16.80 -29.08 -12.70
CA THR A 483 -16.85 -28.50 -14.05
C THR A 483 -18.25 -28.67 -14.66
N PRO A 484 -18.59 -27.98 -15.78
CA PRO A 484 -19.87 -28.18 -16.47
C PRO A 484 -20.14 -29.63 -16.89
N ASP A 485 -19.09 -30.42 -17.16
CA ASP A 485 -19.18 -31.79 -17.67
C ASP A 485 -18.99 -32.87 -16.58
N GLY A 486 -18.82 -32.45 -15.32
CA GLY A 486 -18.59 -33.33 -14.17
C GLY A 486 -17.37 -32.92 -13.34
N ASP A 487 -17.10 -33.67 -12.30
CA ASP A 487 -16.00 -33.36 -11.38
C ASP A 487 -14.65 -33.83 -11.96
N VAL A 488 -13.63 -32.96 -11.93
CA VAL A 488 -12.27 -33.21 -12.43
C VAL A 488 -11.26 -33.07 -11.28
N ALA A 489 -10.28 -33.98 -11.21
CA ALA A 489 -9.24 -33.91 -10.19
C ALA A 489 -8.38 -32.64 -10.39
N VAL A 490 -8.04 -31.95 -9.29
CA VAL A 490 -7.35 -30.66 -9.34
C VAL A 490 -5.99 -30.74 -10.05
N GLU A 491 -5.29 -31.87 -9.92
CA GLU A 491 -4.02 -32.14 -10.59
C GLU A 491 -4.14 -32.36 -12.10
N GLU A 492 -5.35 -32.60 -12.62
CA GLU A 492 -5.63 -32.79 -14.05
C GLU A 492 -6.16 -31.51 -14.73
N LEU A 493 -6.52 -30.48 -13.97
CA LEU A 493 -6.93 -29.19 -14.53
C LEU A 493 -5.77 -28.48 -15.22
N ARG A 494 -6.05 -27.86 -16.35
CA ARG A 494 -5.12 -27.10 -17.17
C ARG A 494 -5.67 -25.71 -17.47
N GLN A 495 -4.77 -24.79 -17.80
CA GLN A 495 -5.13 -23.47 -18.30
C GLN A 495 -6.05 -23.60 -19.53
N GLY A 496 -7.14 -22.84 -19.55
CA GLY A 496 -8.17 -22.88 -20.59
C GLY A 496 -9.33 -23.83 -20.31
N ASP A 497 -9.23 -24.71 -19.30
CA ASP A 497 -10.35 -25.50 -18.83
C ASP A 497 -11.45 -24.60 -18.24
N THR A 498 -12.65 -25.16 -18.06
CA THR A 498 -13.80 -24.43 -17.50
C THR A 498 -14.25 -25.10 -16.22
N VAL A 499 -14.32 -24.34 -15.13
CA VAL A 499 -14.88 -24.77 -13.84
C VAL A 499 -16.22 -24.09 -13.58
N LEU A 500 -17.00 -24.59 -12.62
CA LEU A 500 -18.20 -23.88 -12.15
C LEU A 500 -17.82 -22.91 -11.03
N SER A 501 -18.15 -21.65 -11.24
CA SER A 501 -18.14 -20.61 -10.21
C SER A 501 -19.56 -20.34 -9.70
N TYR A 502 -19.68 -19.87 -8.46
CA TYR A 502 -20.96 -19.61 -7.81
C TYR A 502 -21.08 -18.12 -7.45
N VAL A 503 -22.04 -17.43 -8.06
CA VAL A 503 -22.37 -16.03 -7.74
C VAL A 503 -23.80 -15.98 -7.24
N GLN A 504 -23.98 -15.51 -6.00
CA GLN A 504 -25.29 -15.48 -5.32
C GLN A 504 -26.00 -16.85 -5.33
N GLY A 505 -25.23 -17.94 -5.25
CA GLY A 505 -25.74 -19.32 -5.26
C GLY A 505 -26.09 -19.87 -6.64
N VAL A 506 -25.89 -19.11 -7.71
CA VAL A 506 -26.11 -19.57 -9.09
C VAL A 506 -24.78 -20.04 -9.68
N ALA A 507 -24.76 -21.27 -10.19
CA ALA A 507 -23.61 -21.83 -10.88
C ALA A 507 -23.47 -21.21 -12.29
N GLN A 508 -22.27 -20.74 -12.61
CA GLN A 508 -21.92 -20.19 -13.92
C GLN A 508 -20.52 -20.68 -14.35
N PRO A 509 -20.29 -20.92 -15.65
CA PRO A 509 -18.97 -21.30 -16.15
C PRO A 509 -17.94 -20.19 -15.90
N ALA A 510 -16.74 -20.55 -15.44
CA ALA A 510 -15.58 -19.68 -15.31
C ALA A 510 -14.35 -20.34 -15.93
N SER A 511 -13.63 -19.60 -16.77
CA SER A 511 -12.42 -20.11 -17.41
C SER A 511 -11.25 -20.11 -16.42
N VAL A 512 -10.52 -21.22 -16.40
CA VAL A 512 -9.28 -21.39 -15.65
C VAL A 512 -8.18 -20.61 -16.34
N LYS A 513 -7.79 -19.50 -15.73
CA LYS A 513 -6.72 -18.63 -16.21
C LYS A 513 -5.35 -19.23 -15.93
N TRP A 514 -5.22 -20.00 -14.85
CA TRP A 514 -3.96 -20.63 -14.44
C TRP A 514 -4.16 -21.76 -13.45
N THR A 515 -3.23 -22.71 -13.48
CA THR A 515 -3.06 -23.72 -12.45
C THR A 515 -1.61 -23.74 -11.99
N GLY A 516 -1.40 -23.93 -10.68
CA GLY A 516 -0.07 -23.98 -10.07
C GLY A 516 0.13 -25.27 -9.29
N LYS A 517 1.37 -25.79 -9.28
CA LYS A 517 1.77 -26.95 -8.48
C LYS A 517 2.96 -26.62 -7.60
N ALA A 518 2.93 -27.07 -6.35
CA ALA A 518 4.07 -27.08 -5.44
C ALA A 518 4.04 -28.30 -4.51
N HIS A 519 5.11 -28.47 -3.72
CA HIS A 519 5.32 -29.60 -2.83
C HIS A 519 5.74 -29.12 -1.44
N THR A 520 5.22 -29.75 -0.39
CA THR A 520 5.53 -29.39 1.00
C THR A 520 5.82 -30.62 1.85
N THR A 521 6.69 -30.43 2.85
CA THR A 521 7.01 -31.42 3.88
C THR A 521 6.64 -30.85 5.25
N VAL A 522 5.99 -31.67 6.07
CA VAL A 522 5.51 -31.27 7.39
C VAL A 522 6.66 -31.17 8.40
N ARG A 523 6.61 -30.12 9.22
CA ARG A 523 7.54 -29.81 10.32
C ARG A 523 6.89 -30.17 11.66
N ALA A 524 6.91 -31.44 12.02
CA ALA A 524 6.23 -31.99 13.20
C ALA A 524 6.62 -31.38 14.57
N GLY A 525 7.68 -30.56 14.63
CA GLY A 525 8.13 -29.86 15.84
C GLY A 525 7.48 -28.49 16.10
N LEU A 526 6.69 -27.96 15.16
CA LEU A 526 6.00 -26.67 15.29
C LEU A 526 4.55 -26.83 15.77
N HIS A 527 3.88 -25.72 16.09
CA HIS A 527 2.43 -25.73 16.32
C HIS A 527 1.71 -26.28 15.09
N ALA A 528 0.59 -26.99 15.28
CA ALA A 528 -0.07 -27.72 14.19
C ALA A 528 -0.47 -26.82 13.00
N ASP A 529 -0.81 -25.56 13.25
CA ASP A 529 -1.14 -24.53 12.27
C ASP A 529 0.08 -23.93 11.54
N GLU A 530 1.29 -24.19 12.02
CA GLU A 530 2.57 -23.73 11.46
C GLU A 530 3.44 -24.90 10.93
N ALA A 531 3.13 -26.12 11.34
CA ALA A 531 3.83 -27.35 11.00
C ALA A 531 3.60 -27.78 9.54
N GLY A 532 2.70 -27.13 8.80
CA GLY A 532 2.40 -27.50 7.41
C GLY A 532 1.51 -28.74 7.29
N TYR A 533 0.84 -29.17 8.35
CA TYR A 533 -0.16 -30.23 8.26
C TYR A 533 -1.35 -29.78 7.38
N PRO A 534 -1.88 -30.62 6.50
CA PRO A 534 -3.10 -30.29 5.78
C PRO A 534 -4.29 -30.36 6.74
N VAL A 535 -5.31 -29.55 6.48
CA VAL A 535 -6.60 -29.62 7.16
C VAL A 535 -7.48 -30.61 6.40
N ARG A 536 -7.90 -31.68 7.09
CA ARG A 536 -8.89 -32.64 6.63
C ARG A 536 -10.28 -32.21 7.10
N ILE A 537 -11.13 -31.91 6.13
CA ILE A 537 -12.56 -31.71 6.33
C ILE A 537 -13.24 -33.03 5.97
N ARG A 538 -13.74 -33.74 6.97
CA ARG A 538 -14.32 -35.07 6.77
C ARG A 538 -15.58 -35.00 5.91
N LYS A 539 -15.87 -36.10 5.22
CA LYS A 539 -17.17 -36.30 4.56
C LYS A 539 -18.33 -35.91 5.52
N ASP A 540 -19.35 -35.21 5.02
CA ASP A 540 -20.53 -34.76 5.77
C ASP A 540 -20.27 -33.70 6.88
N ALA A 541 -19.04 -33.16 6.99
CA ALA A 541 -18.64 -32.25 8.07
C ALA A 541 -19.37 -30.90 8.05
N LEU A 542 -19.58 -30.30 6.87
CA LEU A 542 -20.14 -28.95 6.72
C LEU A 542 -21.68 -28.98 6.68
N SER A 543 -22.24 -29.93 5.95
CA SER A 543 -23.68 -30.25 5.93
C SER A 543 -23.88 -31.68 5.42
N ASP A 544 -25.13 -32.16 5.36
CA ASP A 544 -25.40 -33.50 4.83
C ASP A 544 -24.91 -33.58 3.37
N GLY A 545 -24.02 -34.53 3.08
CA GLY A 545 -23.38 -34.69 1.78
C GLY A 545 -22.28 -33.68 1.44
N VAL A 546 -21.85 -32.82 2.38
CA VAL A 546 -20.87 -31.75 2.11
C VAL A 546 -19.74 -31.74 3.15
N PRO A 547 -18.48 -31.94 2.73
CA PRO A 547 -18.08 -32.49 1.43
C PRO A 547 -18.60 -33.93 1.25
N TYR A 548 -18.78 -34.41 0.02
CA TYR A 548 -19.31 -35.76 -0.25
C TYR A 548 -18.26 -36.87 -0.03
N LYS A 549 -17.00 -36.48 0.07
CA LYS A 549 -15.84 -37.27 0.52
C LYS A 549 -14.94 -36.39 1.39
N ASP A 550 -13.90 -36.94 2.00
CA ASP A 550 -12.93 -36.13 2.72
C ASP A 550 -12.23 -35.15 1.77
N LEU A 551 -12.28 -33.85 2.12
CA LEU A 551 -11.58 -32.77 1.43
C LEU A 551 -10.31 -32.43 2.21
N LEU A 552 -9.18 -32.39 1.50
CA LEU A 552 -7.88 -32.03 2.05
C LEU A 552 -7.42 -30.70 1.44
N VAL A 553 -7.21 -29.71 2.31
CA VAL A 553 -6.74 -28.38 1.93
C VAL A 553 -5.64 -27.92 2.88
N THR A 554 -4.88 -26.91 2.50
CA THR A 554 -3.92 -26.29 3.40
C THR A 554 -4.62 -25.42 4.47
N PRO A 555 -3.94 -25.07 5.59
CA PRO A 555 -4.58 -24.38 6.73
C PRO A 555 -5.17 -23.00 6.40
N GLU A 556 -4.58 -22.27 5.45
CA GLU A 556 -5.02 -20.94 5.06
C GLU A 556 -6.13 -20.97 3.99
N HIS A 557 -6.43 -22.14 3.40
CA HIS A 557 -7.44 -22.25 2.35
C HIS A 557 -8.84 -21.99 2.91
N SER A 558 -9.58 -21.10 2.25
CA SER A 558 -10.85 -20.59 2.77
C SER A 558 -12.07 -21.31 2.22
N LEU A 559 -12.97 -21.66 3.12
CA LEU A 559 -14.29 -22.17 2.80
C LEU A 559 -15.28 -21.01 2.66
N PHE A 560 -16.17 -21.09 1.67
CA PHE A 560 -17.25 -20.11 1.51
C PHE A 560 -18.45 -20.49 2.37
N LEU A 561 -18.58 -19.84 3.52
CA LEU A 561 -19.59 -20.14 4.53
C LEU A 561 -20.39 -18.88 4.86
N LYS A 562 -21.73 -18.98 4.80
CA LYS A 562 -22.66 -17.88 5.14
C LYS A 562 -22.32 -16.56 4.44
N GLY A 563 -21.88 -16.63 3.17
CA GLY A 563 -21.58 -15.44 2.36
C GLY A 563 -20.18 -14.85 2.55
N ARG A 564 -19.28 -15.52 3.28
CA ARG A 564 -17.93 -15.05 3.58
C ARG A 564 -16.91 -16.17 3.40
N PHE A 565 -15.67 -15.81 3.11
CA PHE A 565 -14.55 -16.76 3.13
C PHE A 565 -14.00 -16.89 4.55
N VAL A 566 -13.86 -18.12 5.03
CA VAL A 566 -13.33 -18.45 6.37
C VAL A 566 -12.18 -19.44 6.23
N PRO A 567 -10.96 -19.13 6.70
CA PRO A 567 -9.83 -20.05 6.61
C PRO A 567 -10.07 -21.37 7.34
N ALA A 568 -9.66 -22.48 6.72
CA ALA A 568 -9.90 -23.82 7.25
C ALA A 568 -9.31 -24.04 8.64
N ARG A 569 -8.13 -23.48 8.96
CA ARG A 569 -7.51 -23.58 10.30
C ARG A 569 -8.43 -23.10 11.41
N MET A 570 -9.24 -22.07 11.14
CA MET A 570 -10.08 -21.43 12.14
C MET A 570 -11.31 -22.26 12.48
N LEU A 571 -11.56 -23.31 11.70
CA LEU A 571 -12.68 -24.24 11.83
C LEU A 571 -12.24 -25.61 12.37
N VAL A 572 -10.94 -25.80 12.68
CA VAL A 572 -10.40 -27.06 13.18
C VAL A 572 -10.94 -27.35 14.58
N ASN A 573 -11.93 -28.23 14.66
CA ASN A 573 -12.66 -28.56 15.88
C ASN A 573 -12.23 -29.89 16.53
N GLY A 574 -11.22 -30.56 15.98
CA GLY A 574 -10.71 -31.81 16.53
C GLY A 574 -11.60 -33.04 16.28
N THR A 575 -12.75 -32.88 15.61
CA THR A 575 -13.68 -33.97 15.26
C THR A 575 -13.87 -34.09 13.75
N SER A 576 -14.75 -33.25 13.19
CA SER A 576 -15.13 -33.25 11.78
C SER A 576 -14.14 -32.47 10.90
N ILE A 577 -13.39 -31.54 11.48
CA ILE A 577 -12.34 -30.78 10.81
C ILE A 577 -11.08 -30.87 11.67
N VAL A 578 -10.00 -31.44 11.12
CA VAL A 578 -8.78 -31.79 11.87
C VAL A 578 -7.53 -31.48 11.07
N TYR A 579 -6.43 -31.13 11.75
CA TYR A 579 -5.10 -31.28 11.14
C TYR A 579 -4.80 -32.76 10.96
N ASP A 580 -4.47 -33.17 9.74
CA ASP A 580 -4.12 -34.56 9.47
C ASP A 580 -2.63 -34.81 9.75
N THR A 581 -2.36 -35.21 10.99
CA THR A 581 -1.00 -35.51 11.45
C THR A 581 -0.41 -36.81 10.88
N GLY A 582 -1.21 -37.60 10.16
CA GLY A 582 -0.74 -38.81 9.48
C GLY A 582 -0.07 -38.53 8.12
N ILE A 583 -0.21 -37.31 7.59
CA ILE A 583 0.42 -36.90 6.33
C ILE A 583 1.69 -36.11 6.68
N SER A 584 2.85 -36.59 6.23
CA SER A 584 4.15 -35.95 6.49
C SER A 584 4.71 -35.17 5.29
N SER A 585 4.15 -35.32 4.10
CA SER A 585 4.51 -34.60 2.88
C SER A 585 3.41 -34.74 1.83
N TYR A 586 3.17 -33.73 1.01
CA TYR A 586 2.14 -33.78 -0.04
C TYR A 586 2.38 -32.80 -1.19
N ASP A 587 1.86 -33.14 -2.37
CA ASP A 587 1.70 -32.22 -3.50
C ASP A 587 0.41 -31.43 -3.32
N TYR A 588 0.44 -30.16 -3.71
CA TYR A 588 -0.72 -29.28 -3.66
C TYR A 588 -0.81 -28.37 -4.88
N TYR A 589 -2.03 -27.92 -5.15
CA TYR A 589 -2.44 -27.30 -6.40
C TYR A 589 -3.29 -26.06 -6.17
N HIS A 590 -3.18 -25.12 -7.10
CA HIS A 590 -4.02 -23.94 -7.20
C HIS A 590 -4.79 -23.90 -8.51
N VAL A 591 -5.96 -23.28 -8.49
CA VAL A 591 -6.79 -22.99 -9.65
C VAL A 591 -7.17 -21.52 -9.62
N GLU A 592 -6.64 -20.72 -10.54
CA GLU A 592 -7.02 -19.32 -10.75
C GLU A 592 -8.05 -19.23 -11.87
N THR A 593 -9.10 -18.47 -11.64
CA THR A 593 -10.11 -18.12 -12.63
C THR A 593 -9.90 -16.68 -13.13
N GLU A 594 -10.56 -16.27 -14.22
CA GLU A 594 -10.42 -14.89 -14.75
C GLU A 594 -10.69 -13.78 -13.74
N GLN A 595 -11.63 -14.04 -12.81
CA GLN A 595 -11.87 -13.25 -11.60
C GLN A 595 -11.80 -14.21 -10.41
N HIS A 596 -11.42 -13.73 -9.23
CA HIS A 596 -11.51 -14.55 -8.02
C HIS A 596 -12.97 -14.99 -7.84
N ALA A 597 -13.18 -16.25 -7.52
CA ALA A 597 -14.47 -16.90 -7.61
C ALA A 597 -14.71 -17.83 -6.42
N VAL A 598 -15.98 -18.04 -6.08
CA VAL A 598 -16.38 -19.19 -5.26
C VAL A 598 -16.47 -20.40 -6.18
N ILE A 599 -15.67 -21.42 -5.96
CA ILE A 599 -15.69 -22.69 -6.70
C ILE A 599 -16.13 -23.85 -5.81
N CYS A 600 -16.46 -24.99 -6.39
CA CYS A 600 -16.89 -26.17 -5.65
C CYS A 600 -15.82 -27.27 -5.73
N ALA A 601 -15.33 -27.71 -4.56
CA ALA A 601 -14.36 -28.78 -4.40
C ALA A 601 -14.94 -29.88 -3.50
N ASP A 602 -15.02 -31.11 -3.98
CA ASP A 602 -15.60 -32.26 -3.27
C ASP A 602 -17.01 -31.99 -2.70
N GLY A 603 -17.77 -31.10 -3.35
CA GLY A 603 -19.10 -30.65 -2.92
C GLY A 603 -19.11 -29.45 -1.97
N ALA A 604 -17.96 -29.02 -1.45
CA ALA A 604 -17.82 -27.85 -0.59
C ALA A 604 -17.52 -26.58 -1.39
N LEU A 605 -18.17 -25.48 -1.05
CA LEU A 605 -17.86 -24.18 -1.64
C LEU A 605 -16.59 -23.61 -1.01
N THR A 606 -15.65 -23.22 -1.86
CA THR A 606 -14.27 -22.81 -1.52
C THR A 606 -13.85 -21.61 -2.38
N GLU A 607 -12.72 -21.01 -2.04
CA GLU A 607 -12.11 -19.97 -2.86
C GLU A 607 -11.38 -20.55 -4.09
N SER A 608 -11.39 -19.81 -5.21
CA SER A 608 -10.36 -19.98 -6.24
C SER A 608 -9.09 -19.23 -5.84
N TYR A 609 -7.99 -19.37 -6.59
CA TYR A 609 -6.77 -18.64 -6.28
C TYR A 609 -6.96 -17.13 -6.53
N LEU A 610 -6.66 -16.33 -5.51
CA LEU A 610 -6.52 -14.88 -5.59
C LEU A 610 -5.03 -14.54 -5.66
N ASP A 611 -4.57 -13.95 -6.77
CA ASP A 611 -3.15 -13.63 -6.98
C ASP A 611 -2.75 -12.39 -6.17
N THR A 612 -2.52 -12.61 -4.87
CA THR A 612 -2.02 -11.61 -3.92
C THR A 612 -0.49 -11.48 -3.99
N GLY A 613 0.16 -11.94 -5.06
CA GLY A 613 1.60 -11.78 -5.29
C GLY A 613 2.49 -12.96 -4.86
N ASN A 614 1.90 -14.10 -4.46
CA ASN A 614 2.64 -15.32 -4.12
C ASN A 614 2.80 -16.30 -5.31
N ARG A 615 2.37 -15.93 -6.51
CA ARG A 615 2.38 -16.80 -7.71
C ARG A 615 3.77 -17.34 -8.06
N SER A 616 4.83 -16.63 -7.68
CA SER A 616 6.23 -16.96 -7.96
C SER A 616 6.74 -18.21 -7.23
N THR A 617 6.00 -18.75 -6.25
CA THR A 617 6.36 -19.99 -5.53
C THR A 617 5.93 -21.28 -6.26
N PHE A 618 5.21 -21.17 -7.38
CA PHE A 618 4.59 -22.31 -8.07
C PHE A 618 5.24 -22.66 -9.41
N HIS A 619 5.32 -23.96 -9.72
CA HIS A 619 5.70 -24.44 -11.06
C HIS A 619 4.47 -24.45 -11.99
N GLN A 620 4.65 -23.99 -13.23
CA GLN A 620 3.64 -24.02 -14.30
C GLN A 620 4.07 -24.99 -15.41
N GLU A 621 3.18 -25.91 -15.81
CA GLU A 621 3.35 -26.77 -16.99
C GLU A 621 2.67 -26.17 -18.23
N SER A 622 3.22 -25.08 -18.81
CA SER A 622 2.87 -24.68 -20.17
C SER A 622 3.98 -23.90 -20.89
N THR A 623 4.05 -24.05 -22.22
CA THR A 623 5.12 -23.51 -23.11
C THR A 623 4.89 -22.06 -23.54
N VAL A 624 3.93 -21.35 -22.95
CA VAL A 624 3.56 -19.97 -23.32
C VAL A 624 3.48 -19.10 -22.06
N VAL A 625 4.48 -18.23 -21.90
CA VAL A 625 4.51 -17.19 -20.85
C VAL A 625 3.44 -16.15 -21.19
N THR A 626 2.35 -16.13 -20.42
CA THR A 626 1.34 -15.06 -20.51
C THR A 626 1.80 -13.90 -19.61
N LEU A 627 1.76 -12.67 -20.11
CA LEU A 627 2.04 -11.45 -19.34
C LEU A 627 0.99 -11.31 -18.22
N HIS A 628 1.39 -11.47 -16.96
CA HIS A 628 0.44 -11.50 -15.82
C HIS A 628 -0.01 -10.10 -15.39
N GLY A 629 -1.29 -10.00 -14.99
CA GLY A 629 -1.98 -8.78 -14.57
C GLY A 629 -1.65 -8.33 -13.14
N MET A 630 -2.18 -7.16 -12.75
CA MET A 630 -1.96 -6.50 -11.44
C MET A 630 -2.31 -7.40 -10.25
N ARG A 631 -1.51 -7.31 -9.18
CA ARG A 631 -1.73 -7.94 -7.87
C ARG A 631 -3.14 -7.66 -7.33
N GLN A 632 -3.86 -8.71 -6.98
CA GLN A 632 -5.23 -8.65 -6.47
C GLN A 632 -5.25 -8.52 -4.94
N SER A 633 -6.32 -7.98 -4.38
CA SER A 633 -6.53 -7.80 -2.93
C SER A 633 -7.86 -8.40 -2.48
N TRP A 634 -7.93 -8.83 -1.23
CA TRP A 634 -9.16 -9.38 -0.65
C TRP A 634 -10.29 -8.36 -0.60
N GLU A 635 -9.96 -7.08 -0.45
CA GLU A 635 -10.92 -5.99 -0.30
C GLU A 635 -11.57 -5.59 -1.62
N GLN A 636 -10.86 -5.75 -2.76
CA GLN A 636 -11.30 -5.24 -4.06
C GLN A 636 -11.66 -6.34 -5.05
N ASP A 637 -10.91 -7.43 -5.03
CA ASP A 637 -10.93 -8.42 -6.11
C ASP A 637 -11.58 -9.73 -5.67
N ALA A 638 -11.84 -9.93 -4.38
CA ALA A 638 -12.39 -11.19 -3.91
C ALA A 638 -13.88 -11.35 -4.19
N ALA A 639 -14.28 -12.57 -4.58
CA ALA A 639 -15.68 -12.93 -4.80
C ALA A 639 -16.58 -12.71 -3.59
N ALA A 640 -15.99 -12.72 -2.39
CA ALA A 640 -16.64 -12.50 -1.12
C ALA A 640 -15.62 -11.99 -0.10
N PRO A 641 -16.05 -11.31 0.98
CA PRO A 641 -15.12 -10.82 2.00
C PRO A 641 -14.51 -11.99 2.79
N LEU A 642 -13.20 -11.93 3.02
CA LEU A 642 -12.51 -12.74 4.02
C LEU A 642 -13.00 -12.33 5.42
N CYS A 643 -13.32 -13.31 6.27
CA CYS A 643 -13.82 -13.06 7.60
C CYS A 643 -13.10 -13.89 8.65
N VAL A 644 -12.29 -13.20 9.44
CA VAL A 644 -11.53 -13.75 10.58
C VAL A 644 -12.06 -13.21 11.92
N GLU A 645 -13.17 -12.48 11.90
CA GLU A 645 -13.80 -11.91 13.10
C GLU A 645 -14.34 -13.03 13.99
N ARG A 646 -13.81 -13.12 15.23
CA ARG A 646 -14.24 -14.12 16.23
C ARG A 646 -15.76 -14.21 16.37
N SER A 647 -16.46 -13.08 16.42
CA SER A 647 -17.93 -13.03 16.58
C SER A 647 -18.69 -13.72 15.45
N PHE A 648 -18.08 -13.85 14.28
CA PHE A 648 -18.64 -14.58 13.15
C PHE A 648 -18.14 -16.03 13.11
N VAL A 649 -16.82 -16.22 13.21
CA VAL A 649 -16.18 -17.53 13.03
C VAL A 649 -16.49 -18.48 14.19
N GLU A 650 -16.52 -17.99 15.43
CA GLU A 650 -16.84 -18.82 16.60
C GLU A 650 -18.24 -19.45 16.48
N LEU A 651 -19.22 -18.73 15.93
CA LEU A 651 -20.58 -19.28 15.74
C LEU A 651 -20.58 -20.45 14.75
N ILE A 652 -19.86 -20.31 13.63
CA ILE A 652 -19.72 -21.37 12.63
C ILE A 652 -18.96 -22.55 13.23
N PHE A 653 -17.85 -22.29 13.92
CA PHE A 653 -17.07 -23.30 14.60
C PHE A 653 -17.93 -24.14 15.55
N ARG A 654 -18.74 -23.50 16.41
CA ARG A 654 -19.62 -24.20 17.37
C ARG A 654 -20.70 -25.02 16.70
N GLU A 655 -21.27 -24.53 15.59
CA GLU A 655 -22.22 -25.31 14.78
C GLU A 655 -21.57 -26.57 14.20
N LEU A 656 -20.38 -26.44 13.63
CA LEU A 656 -19.62 -27.55 13.05
C LEU A 656 -19.10 -28.53 14.10
N GLU A 657 -18.71 -28.03 15.28
CA GLU A 657 -18.31 -28.83 16.45
C GLU A 657 -19.48 -29.66 16.98
N ALA A 658 -20.65 -29.05 17.16
CA ALA A 658 -21.86 -29.75 17.60
C ALA A 658 -22.27 -30.84 16.59
N ARG A 659 -22.26 -30.50 15.29
CA ARG A 659 -22.51 -31.47 14.22
C ARG A 659 -21.47 -32.59 14.21
N GLY A 660 -20.18 -32.24 14.30
CA GLY A 660 -19.07 -33.19 14.34
C GLY A 660 -19.18 -34.17 15.50
N THR A 661 -19.62 -33.68 16.66
CA THR A 661 -19.87 -34.51 17.85
C THR A 661 -20.98 -35.54 17.61
N VAL A 662 -22.04 -35.16 16.91
CA VAL A 662 -23.15 -36.07 16.58
C VAL A 662 -22.72 -37.15 15.56
N LEU A 663 -21.93 -36.77 14.55
CA LEU A 663 -21.56 -37.67 13.45
C LEU A 663 -20.36 -38.56 13.76
N PHE A 664 -19.35 -38.04 14.45
CA PHE A 664 -18.05 -38.69 14.66
C PHE A 664 -17.73 -38.97 16.12
N GLY A 665 -18.64 -38.63 17.03
CA GLY A 665 -18.41 -38.70 18.47
C GLY A 665 -17.58 -37.53 19.00
N HIS A 666 -17.26 -37.58 20.29
CA HIS A 666 -16.46 -36.53 20.93
C HIS A 666 -15.02 -36.57 20.42
N ALA A 667 -14.39 -35.39 20.31
CA ALA A 667 -12.95 -35.33 20.08
C ALA A 667 -12.24 -36.14 21.16
N SER A 668 -11.17 -36.84 20.77
CA SER A 668 -10.13 -37.23 21.71
C SER A 668 -9.39 -35.94 22.11
N SER A 669 -10.03 -35.08 22.88
CA SER A 669 -9.49 -33.76 23.20
C SER A 669 -8.27 -33.93 24.11
N PRO A 670 -7.17 -33.20 23.87
CA PRO A 670 -6.28 -32.80 24.96
C PRO A 670 -7.14 -32.16 26.05
N LEU A 671 -6.82 -32.40 27.31
CA LEU A 671 -7.50 -31.76 28.45
C LEU A 671 -7.66 -30.25 28.18
N PRO A 672 -8.79 -29.62 28.55
CA PRO A 672 -8.94 -28.18 28.39
C PRO A 672 -7.72 -27.50 29.00
N VAL A 673 -7.01 -26.72 28.20
CA VAL A 673 -5.81 -25.99 28.64
C VAL A 673 -6.23 -25.20 29.87
N GLN A 674 -5.64 -25.53 31.02
CA GLN A 674 -5.89 -24.75 32.22
C GLN A 674 -5.34 -23.36 31.97
N VAL A 675 -6.21 -22.35 32.09
CA VAL A 675 -5.82 -20.97 31.83
C VAL A 675 -5.85 -20.13 33.09
N THR A 676 -4.93 -19.17 33.16
CA THR A 676 -4.90 -18.12 34.18
C THR A 676 -5.03 -16.75 33.54
N HIS A 677 -5.68 -15.81 34.23
CA HIS A 677 -5.68 -14.39 33.83
C HIS A 677 -4.62 -13.57 34.56
N ASP A 678 -3.82 -14.20 35.42
CA ASP A 678 -2.68 -13.55 36.06
C ASP A 678 -1.50 -13.50 35.08
N PRO A 679 -1.04 -12.30 34.67
CA PRO A 679 0.12 -12.16 33.80
C PRO A 679 1.46 -12.47 34.48
N ASP A 680 1.52 -12.69 35.80
CA ASP A 680 2.78 -12.72 36.57
C ASP A 680 3.66 -11.48 36.33
N LEU A 681 3.03 -10.31 36.16
CA LEU A 681 3.71 -9.11 35.69
C LEU A 681 4.78 -8.64 36.68
N HIS A 682 6.03 -8.57 36.22
CA HIS A 682 7.16 -8.07 37.01
C HIS A 682 8.17 -7.33 36.13
N LEU A 683 9.08 -6.58 36.75
CA LEU A 683 10.19 -5.94 36.05
C LEU A 683 11.50 -6.67 36.33
N VAL A 684 12.41 -6.69 35.37
CA VAL A 684 13.80 -7.09 35.53
C VAL A 684 14.68 -5.90 35.17
N THR A 685 15.54 -5.46 36.09
CA THR A 685 16.46 -4.33 35.87
C THR A 685 17.66 -4.73 35.01
N ASP A 686 18.44 -3.73 34.56
CA ASP A 686 19.75 -3.86 33.93
C ASP A 686 20.75 -4.73 34.72
N LYS A 687 20.55 -4.86 36.04
CA LYS A 687 21.37 -5.69 36.94
C LYS A 687 20.74 -7.03 37.28
N ALA A 688 19.80 -7.50 36.45
CA ALA A 688 19.04 -8.73 36.62
C ALA A 688 18.24 -8.83 37.94
N GLN A 689 17.99 -7.70 38.62
CA GLN A 689 17.13 -7.69 39.81
C GLN A 689 15.65 -7.74 39.39
N VAL A 690 14.90 -8.70 39.95
CA VAL A 690 13.45 -8.82 39.80
C VAL A 690 12.73 -7.86 40.75
N LEU A 691 11.83 -7.03 40.21
CA LEU A 691 11.00 -6.10 40.95
C LEU A 691 9.53 -6.49 40.79
N ARG A 692 8.88 -6.80 41.92
CA ARG A 692 7.44 -7.04 41.98
C ARG A 692 6.68 -5.72 42.15
N PRO A 693 5.42 -5.62 41.67
CA PRO A 693 4.64 -4.41 41.83
C PRO A 693 4.39 -4.13 43.31
N VAL A 694 4.67 -2.91 43.76
CA VAL A 694 4.37 -2.46 45.13
C VAL A 694 2.89 -2.15 45.32
N ARG A 695 2.17 -1.93 44.21
CA ARG A 695 0.71 -1.78 44.16
C ARG A 695 0.21 -2.26 42.80
N HIS A 696 -0.88 -3.02 42.78
CA HIS A 696 -1.66 -3.26 41.57
C HIS A 696 -3.16 -3.21 41.90
N GLU A 697 -3.93 -2.42 41.14
CA GLU A 697 -5.38 -2.29 41.32
C GLU A 697 -6.00 -1.79 40.00
N GLY A 698 -7.08 -2.42 39.52
CA GLY A 698 -7.82 -1.96 38.33
C GLY A 698 -6.96 -1.83 37.06
N GLY A 699 -5.99 -2.73 36.85
CA GLY A 699 -5.08 -2.71 35.69
C GLY A 699 -3.91 -1.73 35.81
N GLN A 700 -3.85 -0.89 36.84
CA GLN A 700 -2.66 -0.09 37.13
C GLN A 700 -1.66 -0.88 37.95
N TYR A 701 -0.41 -0.93 37.52
CA TYR A 701 0.71 -1.51 38.24
C TYR A 701 1.73 -0.43 38.56
N THR A 702 2.25 -0.43 39.79
CA THR A 702 3.30 0.50 40.22
C THR A 702 4.48 -0.26 40.76
N PHE A 703 5.68 0.09 40.30
CA PHE A 703 6.95 -0.51 40.67
C PHE A 703 7.88 0.54 41.27
N MET A 704 8.69 0.13 42.23
CA MET A 704 9.74 0.99 42.79
C MET A 704 11.08 0.65 42.13
N LEU A 705 11.63 1.61 41.39
CA LEU A 705 12.92 1.47 40.70
C LEU A 705 14.07 1.95 41.60
N PRO A 706 15.13 1.15 41.77
CA PRO A 706 16.35 1.56 42.45
C PRO A 706 17.04 2.78 41.78
N PRO A 707 17.91 3.49 42.52
CA PRO A 707 18.75 4.53 41.92
C PRO A 707 19.67 3.96 40.84
N ASN A 708 19.85 4.73 39.76
CA ASN A 708 20.71 4.39 38.63
C ASN A 708 20.26 3.15 37.85
N THR A 709 18.96 2.86 37.79
CA THR A 709 18.39 1.89 36.84
C THR A 709 18.34 2.52 35.44
N GLU A 710 19.06 1.95 34.49
CA GLU A 710 19.13 2.51 33.13
C GLU A 710 17.94 2.11 32.26
N HIS A 711 17.53 0.85 32.37
CA HIS A 711 16.38 0.30 31.67
C HIS A 711 15.79 -0.86 32.48
N VAL A 712 14.53 -1.18 32.20
CA VAL A 712 13.87 -2.35 32.78
C VAL A 712 13.20 -3.17 31.68
N ARG A 713 13.15 -4.49 31.86
CA ARG A 713 12.33 -5.39 31.07
C ARG A 713 11.03 -5.69 31.80
N LEU A 714 9.90 -5.43 31.15
CA LEU A 714 8.58 -5.84 31.57
C LEU A 714 8.37 -7.30 31.18
N ILE A 715 8.27 -8.18 32.18
CA ILE A 715 8.11 -9.63 32.01
C ILE A 715 6.69 -10.05 32.37
N SER A 716 6.07 -10.84 31.51
CA SER A 716 4.77 -11.48 31.76
C SER A 716 4.74 -12.90 31.20
N ARG A 717 3.75 -13.68 31.62
CA ARG A 717 3.31 -14.87 30.88
C ARG A 717 2.91 -14.50 29.45
N THR A 718 3.00 -15.47 28.55
CA THR A 718 2.54 -15.35 27.16
C THR A 718 1.65 -16.52 26.77
N SER A 719 0.89 -16.33 25.71
CA SER A 719 0.15 -17.37 25.03
C SER A 719 -0.34 -16.86 23.68
N ARG A 720 -0.57 -17.77 22.74
CA ARG A 720 -1.29 -17.46 21.50
C ARG A 720 -2.80 -17.49 21.73
N PRO A 721 -3.56 -16.41 21.44
CA PRO A 721 -5.02 -16.39 21.56
C PRO A 721 -5.71 -17.55 20.83
N SER A 722 -5.19 -17.96 19.67
CA SER A 722 -5.66 -19.14 18.92
C SER A 722 -5.63 -20.44 19.72
N ASP A 723 -4.76 -20.56 20.73
CA ASP A 723 -4.55 -21.80 21.48
C ASP A 723 -5.35 -21.82 22.79
N VAL A 724 -5.46 -20.66 23.45
CA VAL A 724 -6.07 -20.54 24.78
C VAL A 724 -7.53 -20.08 24.75
N VAL A 725 -7.95 -19.40 23.67
CA VAL A 725 -9.36 -19.03 23.44
C VAL A 725 -10.01 -20.03 22.50
N GLY A 726 -9.31 -20.37 21.41
CA GLY A 726 -9.68 -21.42 20.47
C GLY A 726 -9.32 -21.08 19.03
N PRO A 727 -9.34 -22.09 18.12
CA PRO A 727 -8.88 -21.93 16.73
C PRO A 727 -9.62 -20.85 15.93
N PHE A 728 -10.85 -20.54 16.32
CA PHE A 728 -11.68 -19.47 15.73
C PHE A 728 -11.18 -18.04 16.04
N VAL A 729 -10.02 -17.89 16.69
CA VAL A 729 -9.30 -16.63 16.87
C VAL A 729 -8.08 -16.62 15.96
N ASP A 730 -7.98 -15.58 15.13
CA ASP A 730 -6.92 -15.45 14.12
C ASP A 730 -5.56 -15.01 14.66
N ASP A 731 -5.55 -14.32 15.80
CA ASP A 731 -4.30 -13.83 16.39
C ASP A 731 -3.46 -15.00 16.92
N ARG A 732 -2.39 -15.31 16.17
CA ARG A 732 -1.40 -16.35 16.47
C ARG A 732 -0.16 -15.82 17.20
N ARG A 733 -0.12 -14.55 17.57
CA ARG A 733 1.06 -13.97 18.24
C ARG A 733 1.17 -14.48 19.67
N GLU A 734 2.39 -14.67 20.15
CA GLU A 734 2.67 -14.86 21.58
C GLU A 734 2.43 -13.53 22.32
N LEU A 735 1.27 -13.37 22.93
CA LEU A 735 0.86 -12.11 23.57
C LEU A 735 1.12 -12.14 25.07
N GLY A 736 1.87 -11.14 25.55
CA GLY A 736 2.05 -10.85 26.96
C GLY A 736 0.92 -9.99 27.53
N VAL A 737 1.22 -8.74 27.86
CA VAL A 737 0.24 -7.72 28.28
C VAL A 737 0.15 -6.56 27.27
N ALA A 738 -1.04 -5.96 27.12
CA ALA A 738 -1.25 -4.72 26.37
C ALA A 738 -1.09 -3.51 27.30
N ILE A 739 -0.14 -2.63 27.01
CA ILE A 739 0.14 -1.45 27.83
C ILE A 739 -0.36 -0.19 27.15
N GLY A 740 -1.17 0.59 27.87
CA GLY A 740 -1.65 1.90 27.46
C GLY A 740 -0.67 3.02 27.80
N SER A 741 -0.73 3.52 29.03
CA SER A 741 0.14 4.60 29.52
C SER A 741 1.22 4.09 30.45
N MET A 742 2.39 4.74 30.42
CA MET A 742 3.49 4.54 31.37
C MET A 742 3.99 5.90 31.87
N THR A 743 4.16 6.02 33.18
CA THR A 743 4.63 7.24 33.84
C THR A 743 5.69 6.91 34.87
N LEU A 744 6.81 7.62 34.81
CA LEU A 744 7.87 7.61 35.81
C LEU A 744 7.80 8.85 36.71
N VAL A 745 7.90 8.65 38.02
CA VAL A 745 7.92 9.72 39.03
C VAL A 745 9.22 9.67 39.84
N ALA A 746 9.96 10.77 39.83
CA ALA A 746 11.22 10.94 40.55
C ALA A 746 11.18 12.21 41.42
N GLY A 747 10.80 12.08 42.69
CA GLY A 747 10.56 13.23 43.58
C GLY A 747 9.33 14.04 43.14
N GLN A 748 9.50 15.31 42.80
CA GLN A 748 8.42 16.17 42.25
C GLN A 748 8.31 16.11 40.72
N GLN A 749 9.21 15.40 40.03
CA GLN A 749 9.21 15.30 38.58
C GLN A 749 8.38 14.11 38.12
N LYS A 750 7.49 14.33 37.15
CA LYS A 750 6.68 13.32 36.47
C LYS A 750 7.06 13.31 34.99
N GLN A 751 7.34 12.14 34.43
CA GLN A 751 7.68 11.94 33.03
C GLN A 751 6.81 10.83 32.46
N ASP A 752 6.17 11.08 31.32
CA ASP A 752 5.49 10.02 30.58
C ASP A 752 6.49 9.29 29.67
N ILE A 753 6.42 7.96 29.68
CA ILE A 753 7.23 7.10 28.81
C ILE A 753 6.34 6.70 27.64
N VAL A 754 6.68 7.23 26.47
CA VAL A 754 5.96 7.00 25.22
C VAL A 754 6.78 6.18 24.21
N ALA A 755 7.85 5.52 24.67
CA ALA A 755 8.77 4.76 23.84
C ALA A 755 8.06 3.60 23.10
N HIS A 756 7.11 2.93 23.76
CA HIS A 756 6.28 1.87 23.17
C HIS A 756 5.28 2.38 22.14
N LEU A 757 5.03 3.70 22.08
CA LEU A 757 4.13 4.34 21.12
C LEU A 757 4.86 4.93 19.91
N GLN A 758 6.20 4.84 19.88
CA GLN A 758 7.00 5.31 18.75
C GLN A 758 6.85 4.35 17.55
N PRO A 759 7.07 4.83 16.30
CA PRO A 759 6.99 3.99 15.11
C PRO A 759 7.89 2.74 15.15
N VAL A 760 9.06 2.86 15.81
CA VAL A 760 9.94 1.73 16.12
C VAL A 760 10.03 1.64 17.65
N PRO A 761 9.20 0.79 18.29
CA PRO A 761 9.26 0.64 19.73
C PRO A 761 10.51 -0.16 20.14
N PRO A 762 10.94 -0.08 21.41
CA PRO A 762 12.04 -0.90 21.93
C PRO A 762 11.79 -2.41 21.74
N GLN A 763 12.83 -3.23 21.94
CA GLN A 763 12.73 -4.69 21.83
C GLN A 763 11.60 -5.25 22.72
N GLY A 764 10.83 -6.20 22.17
CA GLY A 764 9.80 -6.95 22.89
C GLY A 764 8.40 -6.32 22.90
N TRP A 765 8.22 -5.23 22.16
CA TRP A 765 6.92 -4.63 21.85
C TRP A 765 6.48 -5.02 20.43
N TYR A 766 5.21 -5.36 20.25
CA TYR A 766 4.64 -5.51 18.91
C TYR A 766 4.41 -4.14 18.26
N ALA A 767 4.36 -4.11 16.92
CA ALA A 767 4.05 -2.89 16.20
C ALA A 767 2.66 -2.36 16.57
N ARG A 768 2.54 -1.03 16.70
CA ARG A 768 1.29 -0.34 17.00
C ARG A 768 0.44 -0.22 15.74
N HIS A 769 -0.83 -0.62 15.81
CA HIS A 769 -1.83 -0.31 14.78
C HIS A 769 -2.33 1.14 14.94
N GLU A 770 -2.72 1.79 13.84
CA GLU A 770 -3.37 3.10 13.88
C GLU A 770 -4.62 3.05 14.78
N ASP A 771 -4.85 4.11 15.54
CA ASP A 771 -5.90 4.26 16.57
C ASP A 771 -5.81 3.37 17.82
N ALA A 772 -4.80 2.48 17.93
CA ALA A 772 -4.64 1.67 19.14
C ALA A 772 -4.19 2.52 20.34
N SER A 773 -4.95 2.47 21.43
CA SER A 773 -4.68 3.14 22.71
C SER A 773 -3.70 2.37 23.62
N SER A 774 -3.32 1.16 23.22
CA SER A 774 -2.37 0.28 23.91
C SER A 774 -1.58 -0.57 22.92
N VAL A 775 -0.40 -1.03 23.34
CA VAL A 775 0.50 -1.88 22.53
C VAL A 775 0.80 -3.17 23.27
N TRP A 776 0.70 -4.31 22.57
CA TRP A 776 1.00 -5.62 23.13
C TRP A 776 2.50 -5.84 23.25
N THR A 777 2.89 -6.54 24.32
CA THR A 777 4.24 -7.04 24.58
C THR A 777 4.33 -8.50 24.12
N ASN A 778 5.53 -9.00 23.81
CA ASN A 778 5.78 -10.41 23.51
C ASN A 778 6.17 -11.23 24.76
N GLY A 779 5.83 -10.74 25.95
CA GLY A 779 6.22 -11.33 27.24
C GLY A 779 7.52 -10.82 27.84
N SER A 780 8.37 -10.11 27.07
CA SER A 780 9.59 -9.50 27.60
C SER A 780 9.93 -8.19 26.87
N ALA A 781 9.35 -7.08 27.34
CA ALA A 781 9.45 -5.79 26.65
C ALA A 781 10.37 -4.79 27.34
N MET A 782 11.23 -4.12 26.58
CA MET A 782 12.18 -3.13 27.08
C MET A 782 11.50 -1.78 27.35
N VAL A 783 11.74 -1.19 28.52
CA VAL A 783 11.27 0.14 28.91
C VAL A 783 12.49 1.01 29.27
N PRO A 784 12.81 2.03 28.45
CA PRO A 784 13.91 2.94 28.73
C PRO A 784 13.52 3.89 29.87
N VAL A 785 14.39 4.02 30.87
CA VAL A 785 14.20 4.92 32.02
C VAL A 785 15.44 5.78 32.31
N SER A 786 16.47 5.69 31.46
CA SER A 786 17.77 6.33 31.64
C SER A 786 17.66 7.86 31.59
N ASP A 787 18.52 8.52 32.38
CA ASP A 787 18.52 9.93 32.81
C ASP A 787 17.65 10.26 34.03
N SER A 788 16.43 9.70 34.16
CA SER A 788 15.49 10.09 35.22
C SER A 788 15.73 9.42 36.58
N THR A 789 16.43 8.27 36.59
CA THR A 789 16.73 7.48 37.80
C THR A 789 18.08 7.81 38.44
N ARG A 790 18.90 8.71 37.84
CA ARG A 790 20.26 8.99 38.29
C ARG A 790 20.25 9.54 39.73
N GLY A 791 20.79 8.74 40.66
CA GLY A 791 20.86 9.06 42.10
C GLY A 791 19.52 9.12 42.84
N LYS A 792 18.40 8.66 42.25
CA LYS A 792 17.05 8.77 42.84
C LYS A 792 16.28 7.46 42.77
N VAL A 793 15.52 7.14 43.83
CA VAL A 793 14.48 6.11 43.78
C VAL A 793 13.28 6.67 43.00
N CYS A 794 12.73 5.88 42.08
CA CYS A 794 11.61 6.30 41.22
C CYS A 794 10.43 5.36 41.33
N LEU A 795 9.22 5.85 41.05
CA LEU A 795 8.03 5.02 40.88
C LEU A 795 7.68 4.96 39.40
N LEU A 796 7.65 3.75 38.82
CA LEU A 796 7.15 3.49 37.48
C LEU A 796 5.73 2.94 37.59
N SER A 797 4.76 3.71 37.10
CA SER A 797 3.35 3.30 37.01
C SER A 797 2.99 3.00 35.56
N LEU A 798 2.32 1.88 35.31
CA LEU A 798 1.84 1.48 33.99
C LEU A 798 0.37 1.04 34.03
N THR A 799 -0.33 1.22 32.91
CA THR A 799 -1.73 0.79 32.74
C THR A 799 -1.80 -0.40 31.79
N VAL A 800 -2.20 -1.56 32.31
CA VAL A 800 -2.52 -2.76 31.53
C VAL A 800 -3.95 -2.66 31.03
N CYS A 801 -4.12 -2.60 29.70
CA CYS A 801 -5.42 -2.49 29.04
C CYS A 801 -6.04 -3.84 28.73
N ALA A 802 -5.22 -4.87 28.48
CA ALA A 802 -5.63 -6.24 28.25
C ALA A 802 -4.51 -7.22 28.64
N ALA A 803 -4.89 -8.42 29.08
CA ALA A 803 -3.98 -9.49 29.50
C ALA A 803 -4.69 -10.84 29.43
N GLY A 804 -3.96 -11.87 28.99
CA GLY A 804 -4.39 -13.26 28.98
C GLY A 804 -5.65 -13.54 28.15
N PRO A 805 -6.27 -14.72 28.32
CA PRO A 805 -5.86 -15.81 29.22
C PRO A 805 -4.49 -16.41 28.85
N TYR A 806 -3.77 -17.01 29.80
CA TYR A 806 -2.47 -17.65 29.60
C TYR A 806 -2.52 -19.13 29.94
N ALA A 807 -1.80 -19.99 29.21
CA ALA A 807 -1.71 -21.40 29.53
C ALA A 807 -0.93 -21.63 30.84
N VAL A 808 -1.45 -22.50 31.71
CA VAL A 808 -0.79 -22.94 32.94
C VAL A 808 -0.11 -24.27 32.63
N ALA A 809 1.22 -24.34 32.75
CA ALA A 809 1.92 -25.61 32.68
C ALA A 809 1.52 -26.48 33.89
N GLU A 810 1.21 -27.76 33.66
CA GLU A 810 1.08 -28.71 34.78
C GLU A 810 2.45 -28.82 35.46
N ASP A 811 2.54 -28.43 36.74
CA ASP A 811 3.73 -28.62 37.56
C ASP A 811 4.06 -30.12 37.63
N ASN A 812 5.03 -30.56 36.83
CA ASN A 812 5.60 -31.91 36.88
C ASN A 812 6.56 -32.06 38.09
N THR A 813 6.22 -31.50 39.25
CA THR A 813 6.98 -31.64 40.51
C THR A 813 6.33 -32.64 41.46
N ALA A 814 6.10 -33.87 40.98
CA ALA A 814 5.69 -34.98 41.84
C ALA A 814 6.28 -36.31 41.35
N THR A 815 7.60 -36.40 41.20
CA THR A 815 8.30 -37.70 41.12
C THR A 815 9.79 -37.66 41.46
N GLU A 816 10.25 -36.75 42.33
CA GLU A 816 11.61 -36.84 42.91
C GLU A 816 11.62 -36.42 44.39
N SER A 817 10.98 -37.20 45.25
CA SER A 817 11.39 -37.31 46.66
C SER A 817 10.59 -38.42 47.35
N LEU A 818 11.05 -39.67 47.24
CA LEU A 818 10.89 -40.73 48.24
C LEU A 818 11.84 -41.89 47.88
N SER A 819 13.13 -41.61 47.86
CA SER A 819 14.19 -42.61 48.07
C SER A 819 15.45 -41.94 48.64
N ALA A 820 15.38 -41.60 49.93
CA ALA A 820 16.52 -41.47 50.85
C ALA A 820 15.99 -41.54 52.28
#